data_AF-A0A9D1CGD0-F1
#
_entry.id   AF-A0A9D1CGD0-F1
#
_cell.length_a   1.000
_cell.length_b   1.000
_cell.length_c   1.000
_cell.angle_alpha   90.00
_cell.angle_beta   90.00
_cell.angle_gamma   90.00
#
_symmetry.space_group_name_H-M   'P 1'
#
loop_
_entity.id
_entity.type
_entity.pdbx_description
1 polymer ?
#
loop_
_entity_poly.entity_id
_entity_poly.type
_entity_poly.pdbx_seq_one_letter_code
_entity_poly.pdbx_strand_id
1 'polypeptide(L)'
;MIDIQLTGLVKEFEVGRKILDGFSLQVDTGERVGLLGRNGAGKTTIFRIITGEVEADEGTVTIAPGKRVGLISQIPVYPEGYTVEDVLDTAFERLHNIERELAELGMKMGDHPTQSVMERYDKLTAAFEAGGGYHTKTQLNKVCNGLAIDQDMRGRLFSALSGGEKTRINLARLILEDTDILLLDEPTNHLDLNATEWLEEYLEHFPGTVLAISHDRWFLDKVVRRVVELQDGKAELYSGNYTFYVEEKERRYQERLRQYEKEQAKIAQLEQAAQQMRLWAFQGNDKQYKRAINMERRIERMNTTAKPTREKKMTTRFGEREFHGDEAMVVTGLSKHFGDRTLFSDLNLEVAGGERIALLGDNGTGKSTFLKILMEEEVPDQGSIYLGPSIRVGYLPQIIHFDHPERNLVDTMLYAQNCTTQEARDRLASFRFRGDDVFKSVSTLSGGEQSRLRLCMLMDSKINLLVLDEPTNHLDIDSREWMEEAVAEYGGNLLFVSHDRYFIEKFATRVWMLEDGKIQDFRGTYGEFRAWRERQAQLKNAAKAQVQPEKPKVEEKPKRSGGTKELEKQVRSAERAVEKAEIRLDELTSELEAAASDYLKAQELYEERSRLEDELAHLYTQWENLAAQLEEAKG
;
A
#
# COMPACT_ATOMS: atom_id res chain seq x y z
N MET A 1 2.81 26.59 10.67
CA MET A 1 3.62 27.26 9.61
C MET A 1 3.27 26.57 8.30
N ILE A 2 3.27 27.29 7.19
CA ILE A 2 2.93 26.72 5.88
C ILE A 2 4.25 26.33 5.21
N ASP A 3 4.38 25.08 4.81
CA ASP A 3 5.58 24.58 4.12
C ASP A 3 5.45 24.76 2.59
N ILE A 4 4.27 24.50 2.03
CA ILE A 4 3.98 24.64 0.60
C ILE A 4 2.64 25.37 0.40
N GLN A 5 2.64 26.38 -0.46
CA GLN A 5 1.43 27.06 -0.91
C GLN A 5 1.38 27.14 -2.43
N LEU A 6 0.34 26.57 -3.01
CA LEU A 6 0.00 26.58 -4.43
C LEU A 6 -1.30 27.35 -4.60
N THR A 7 -1.29 28.43 -5.37
CA THR A 7 -2.47 29.28 -5.56
C THR A 7 -2.81 29.42 -7.02
N GLY A 8 -3.99 28.94 -7.41
CA GLY A 8 -4.58 29.16 -8.73
C GLY A 8 -3.75 28.64 -9.91
N LEU A 9 -3.10 27.48 -9.77
CA LEU A 9 -2.25 26.94 -10.82
C LEU A 9 -3.05 26.52 -12.06
N VAL A 10 -2.60 26.97 -13.22
CA VAL A 10 -3.10 26.58 -14.53
C VAL A 10 -1.95 26.03 -15.37
N LYS A 11 -2.19 24.90 -16.04
CA LYS A 11 -1.21 24.29 -16.96
C LYS A 11 -1.88 23.64 -18.15
N GLU A 12 -1.39 23.97 -19.34
CA GLU A 12 -1.84 23.46 -20.64
C GLU A 12 -0.64 22.91 -21.45
N PHE A 13 -0.72 21.66 -21.92
CA PHE A 13 0.31 21.04 -22.78
C PHE A 13 -0.10 20.94 -24.24
N GLU A 14 -1.41 20.75 -24.50
CA GLU A 14 -2.01 20.73 -25.83
C GLU A 14 -3.11 21.79 -25.90
N VAL A 15 -3.18 22.51 -27.02
CA VAL A 15 -4.16 23.60 -27.22
C VAL A 15 -5.58 23.05 -27.05
N GLY A 16 -6.29 23.55 -26.04
CA GLY A 16 -7.65 23.18 -25.67
C GLY A 16 -7.78 22.15 -24.55
N ARG A 17 -6.68 21.55 -24.04
CA ARG A 17 -6.72 20.57 -22.94
C ARG A 17 -5.90 21.04 -21.74
N LYS A 18 -6.57 21.79 -20.87
CA LYS A 18 -6.04 22.18 -19.56
C LYS A 18 -5.93 20.96 -18.66
N ILE A 19 -4.72 20.67 -18.16
CA ILE A 19 -4.48 19.60 -17.19
C ILE A 19 -4.78 20.12 -15.77
N LEU A 20 -4.39 21.36 -15.49
CA LEU A 20 -4.70 22.07 -14.25
C LEU A 20 -5.51 23.32 -14.60
N ASP A 21 -6.60 23.56 -13.87
CA ASP A 21 -7.51 24.69 -14.09
C ASP A 21 -7.90 25.33 -12.74
N GLY A 22 -6.98 26.12 -12.18
CA GLY A 22 -7.17 26.82 -10.91
C GLY A 22 -6.85 25.97 -9.67
N PHE A 23 -5.91 25.03 -9.79
CA PHE A 23 -5.51 24.16 -8.69
C PHE A 23 -4.91 24.96 -7.53
N SER A 24 -5.46 24.79 -6.33
CA SER A 24 -4.98 25.48 -5.12
C SER A 24 -4.82 24.47 -3.99
N LEU A 25 -3.68 24.52 -3.31
CA LEU A 25 -3.32 23.62 -2.23
C LEU A 25 -2.43 24.35 -1.21
N GLN A 26 -2.75 24.20 0.06
CA GLN A 26 -1.90 24.64 1.16
C GLN A 26 -1.50 23.40 1.96
N VAL A 27 -0.21 23.26 2.26
CA VAL A 27 0.33 22.20 3.11
C VAL A 27 1.09 22.81 4.28
N ASP A 28 0.64 22.48 5.48
CA ASP A 28 1.24 22.94 6.73
C ASP A 28 2.41 22.03 7.14
N THR A 29 3.31 22.57 7.97
CA THR A 29 4.50 21.86 8.45
C THR A 29 4.14 20.57 9.20
N GLY A 30 4.72 19.45 8.79
CA GLY A 30 4.51 18.12 9.39
C GLY A 30 3.26 17.41 8.89
N GLU A 31 2.54 17.99 7.92
CA GLU A 31 1.39 17.33 7.31
C GLU A 31 1.82 16.21 6.35
N ARG A 32 0.95 15.19 6.26
CA ARG A 32 1.11 14.07 5.34
C ARG A 32 -0.08 14.06 4.39
N VAL A 33 0.17 14.46 3.15
CA VAL A 33 -0.85 14.72 2.15
C VAL A 33 -0.73 13.73 1.01
N GLY A 34 -1.81 13.03 0.70
CA GLY A 34 -1.90 12.12 -0.44
C GLY A 34 -2.55 12.83 -1.63
N LEU A 35 -1.91 12.80 -2.80
CA LEU A 35 -2.47 13.32 -4.05
C LEU A 35 -3.07 12.17 -4.86
N LEU A 36 -4.39 12.19 -5.02
CA LEU A 36 -5.16 11.20 -5.77
C LEU A 36 -5.69 11.79 -7.07
N GLY A 37 -5.91 10.94 -8.06
CA GLY A 37 -6.49 11.32 -9.34
C GLY A 37 -6.20 10.29 -10.42
N ARG A 38 -6.89 10.40 -11.55
CA ARG A 38 -6.75 9.48 -12.68
C ARG A 38 -5.36 9.58 -13.33
N ASN A 39 -5.00 8.56 -14.11
CA ASN A 39 -3.80 8.66 -14.95
C ASN A 39 -3.94 9.80 -15.96
N GLY A 40 -2.89 10.61 -16.08
CA GLY A 40 -2.89 11.83 -16.91
C GLY A 40 -3.64 13.02 -16.31
N ALA A 41 -4.11 12.96 -15.06
CA ALA A 41 -4.75 14.11 -14.40
C ALA A 41 -3.78 15.26 -14.08
N GLY A 42 -2.47 15.02 -14.06
CA GLY A 42 -1.45 16.04 -13.78
C GLY A 42 -0.73 15.93 -12.43
N LYS A 43 -0.86 14.81 -11.72
CA LYS A 43 -0.23 14.58 -10.39
C LYS A 43 1.29 14.79 -10.41
N THR A 44 2.01 14.07 -11.28
CA THR A 44 3.45 14.23 -11.47
C THR A 44 3.81 15.64 -11.97
N THR A 45 2.95 16.26 -12.78
CA THR A 45 3.15 17.66 -13.22
C THR A 45 3.17 18.62 -12.04
N ILE A 46 2.30 18.43 -11.04
CA ILE A 46 2.30 19.26 -9.83
C ILE A 46 3.65 19.15 -9.11
N PHE A 47 4.22 17.94 -8.98
CA PHE A 47 5.54 17.77 -8.37
C PHE A 47 6.65 18.47 -9.14
N ARG A 48 6.63 18.38 -10.47
CA ARG A 48 7.59 19.11 -11.33
C ARG A 48 7.46 20.63 -11.23
N ILE A 49 6.24 21.13 -11.00
CA ILE A 49 6.01 22.56 -10.76
C ILE A 49 6.54 22.96 -9.37
N ILE A 50 6.35 22.12 -8.34
CA ILE A 50 6.89 22.39 -6.99
C ILE A 50 8.43 22.42 -7.00
N THR A 51 9.09 21.51 -7.74
CA THR A 51 10.55 21.49 -7.84
C THR A 51 11.14 22.53 -8.80
N GLY A 52 10.30 23.21 -9.57
CA GLY A 52 10.73 24.20 -10.56
C GLY A 52 11.26 23.61 -11.87
N GLU A 53 11.08 22.31 -12.12
CA GLU A 53 11.40 21.68 -13.41
C GLU A 53 10.47 22.16 -14.54
N VAL A 54 9.22 22.50 -14.20
CA VAL A 54 8.20 22.98 -15.13
C VAL A 54 7.57 24.25 -14.59
N GLU A 55 7.56 25.32 -15.39
CA GLU A 55 6.84 26.54 -15.04
C GLU A 55 5.33 26.38 -15.25
N ALA A 56 4.53 26.93 -14.32
CA ALA A 56 3.08 27.04 -14.49
C ALA A 56 2.74 28.20 -15.44
N ASP A 57 1.64 28.07 -16.19
CA ASP A 57 1.23 29.12 -17.13
C ASP A 57 0.54 30.29 -16.38
N GLU A 58 -0.23 29.96 -15.34
CA GLU A 58 -0.79 30.92 -14.38
C GLU A 58 -0.71 30.38 -12.95
N GLY A 59 -0.78 31.27 -11.97
CA GLY A 59 -0.74 30.96 -10.54
C GLY A 59 0.63 31.16 -9.89
N THR A 60 0.72 30.94 -8.58
CA THR A 60 1.96 31.08 -7.81
C THR A 60 2.25 29.86 -6.97
N VAL A 61 3.54 29.51 -6.91
CA VAL A 61 4.10 28.49 -6.00
C VAL A 61 5.00 29.18 -5.00
N THR A 62 4.78 28.92 -3.72
CA THR A 62 5.61 29.44 -2.63
C THR A 62 5.98 28.30 -1.71
N ILE A 63 7.28 28.15 -1.47
CA ILE A 63 7.85 27.18 -0.53
C ILE A 63 8.47 27.98 0.62
N ALA A 64 8.33 27.49 1.85
CA ALA A 64 8.89 28.17 3.01
C ALA A 64 10.42 28.36 2.88
N PRO A 65 10.95 29.56 3.18
CA PRO A 65 12.36 29.87 3.01
C PRO A 65 13.23 28.99 3.91
N GLY A 66 14.27 28.39 3.35
CA GLY A 66 15.22 27.53 4.08
C GLY A 66 14.80 26.07 4.22
N LYS A 67 13.62 25.68 3.70
CA LYS A 67 13.18 24.27 3.66
C LYS A 67 13.77 23.55 2.45
N ARG A 68 14.24 22.32 2.65
CA ARG A 68 14.74 21.45 1.58
C ARG A 68 13.65 20.52 1.08
N VAL A 69 13.40 20.55 -0.22
CA VAL A 69 12.46 19.67 -0.91
C VAL A 69 13.24 18.55 -1.59
N GLY A 70 12.95 17.31 -1.21
CA GLY A 70 13.43 16.11 -1.87
C GLY A 70 12.34 15.53 -2.77
N LEU A 71 12.63 15.31 -4.05
CA LEU A 71 11.70 14.67 -4.99
C LEU A 71 12.25 13.31 -5.42
N ILE A 72 11.43 12.27 -5.31
CA ILE A 72 11.66 10.99 -6.00
C ILE A 72 11.24 11.18 -7.45
N SER A 73 12.08 11.81 -8.27
CA SER A 73 11.88 11.84 -9.72
C SER A 73 13.15 11.39 -10.44
N GLN A 74 12.96 10.38 -11.30
CA GLN A 74 13.90 9.77 -12.23
C GLN A 74 15.26 9.30 -11.66
N ILE A 75 15.66 8.10 -12.06
CA ILE A 75 16.95 7.52 -11.69
C ILE A 75 18.06 8.48 -12.18
N PRO A 76 18.86 9.10 -11.28
CA PRO A 76 19.91 10.00 -11.69
C PRO A 76 20.95 9.24 -12.52
N VAL A 77 21.46 9.87 -13.58
CA VAL A 77 22.54 9.30 -14.37
C VAL A 77 23.86 9.62 -13.66
N TYR A 78 24.48 8.60 -13.10
CA TYR A 78 25.80 8.71 -12.48
C TYR A 78 26.92 8.44 -13.50
N PRO A 79 28.13 8.98 -13.29
CA PRO A 79 29.29 8.68 -14.12
C PRO A 79 29.61 7.17 -14.15
N GLU A 80 30.25 6.72 -15.24
CA GLU A 80 30.71 5.34 -15.35
C GLU A 80 31.70 4.99 -14.22
N GLY A 81 31.48 3.85 -13.55
CA GLY A 81 32.33 3.36 -12.46
C GLY A 81 31.79 3.60 -11.04
N TYR A 82 30.71 4.37 -10.87
CA TYR A 82 30.09 4.56 -9.56
C TYR A 82 29.49 3.25 -9.02
N THR A 83 29.88 2.90 -7.79
CA THR A 83 29.26 1.82 -7.03
C THR A 83 28.00 2.30 -6.33
N VAL A 84 27.18 1.37 -5.85
CA VAL A 84 25.99 1.71 -5.05
C VAL A 84 26.38 2.43 -3.76
N GLU A 85 27.49 2.04 -3.14
CA GLU A 85 28.01 2.72 -1.95
C GLU A 85 28.39 4.18 -2.24
N ASP A 86 29.05 4.44 -3.38
CA ASP A 86 29.37 5.82 -3.80
C ASP A 86 28.10 6.66 -4.03
N VAL A 87 27.05 6.05 -4.60
CA VAL A 87 25.76 6.72 -4.82
C VAL A 87 25.09 7.09 -3.50
N LEU A 88 25.08 6.18 -2.53
CA LEU A 88 24.52 6.45 -1.20
C LEU A 88 25.35 7.49 -0.44
N ASP A 89 26.67 7.48 -0.62
CA ASP A 89 27.58 8.43 0.02
C ASP A 89 27.36 9.87 -0.47
N THR A 90 26.86 10.06 -1.70
CA THR A 90 26.46 11.39 -2.19
C THR A 90 25.37 12.05 -1.33
N ALA A 91 24.54 11.28 -0.63
CA ALA A 91 23.54 11.85 0.30
C ALA A 91 24.21 12.60 1.46
N PHE A 92 25.44 12.22 1.82
CA PHE A 92 26.21 12.81 2.91
C PHE A 92 27.24 13.85 2.43
N GLU A 93 27.23 14.25 1.15
CA GLU A 93 28.23 15.17 0.59
C GLU A 93 28.35 16.48 1.39
N ARG A 94 27.23 16.99 1.92
CA ARG A 94 27.24 18.15 2.80
C ARG A 94 27.96 17.91 4.12
N LEU A 95 27.75 16.75 4.74
CA LEU A 95 28.44 16.36 5.98
C LEU A 95 29.93 16.16 5.71
N HIS A 96 30.28 15.53 4.58
CA HIS A 96 31.67 15.41 4.12
C HIS A 96 32.32 16.76 3.86
N ASN A 97 31.58 17.74 3.33
CA ASN A 97 32.07 19.12 3.17
C ASN A 97 32.34 19.78 4.52
N ILE A 98 31.44 19.61 5.48
CA ILE A 98 31.62 20.13 6.84
C ILE A 98 32.81 19.45 7.52
N GLU A 99 32.97 18.13 7.38
CA GLU A 99 34.12 17.38 7.92
C GLU A 99 35.45 17.86 7.32
N ARG A 100 35.49 18.08 6.00
CA ARG A 100 36.66 18.66 5.32
C ARG A 100 36.96 20.07 5.82
N GLU A 101 35.96 20.93 5.95
CA GLU A 101 36.11 22.29 6.48
C GLU A 101 36.59 22.27 7.95
N LEU A 102 36.06 21.35 8.77
CA LEU A 102 36.50 21.13 10.15
C LEU A 102 37.96 20.66 10.22
N ALA A 103 38.38 19.73 9.34
CA ALA A 103 39.76 19.27 9.28
C ALA A 103 40.73 20.40 8.89
N GLU A 104 40.36 21.21 7.89
CA GLU A 104 41.16 22.38 7.48
C GLU A 104 41.24 23.45 8.58
N LEU A 105 40.12 23.74 9.25
CA LEU A 105 40.07 24.69 10.35
C LEU A 105 40.85 24.17 11.57
N GLY A 106 40.81 22.86 11.83
CA GLY A 106 41.60 22.21 12.87
C GLY A 106 43.10 22.36 12.63
N MET A 107 43.56 22.20 11.38
CA MET A 107 44.95 22.49 11.00
C MET A 107 45.30 23.97 11.20
N LYS A 108 44.43 24.89 10.77
CA LYS A 108 44.64 26.34 10.94
C LYS A 108 44.64 26.78 12.41
N MET A 109 43.89 26.11 13.28
CA MET A 109 43.94 26.33 14.73
C MET A 109 45.27 25.90 15.35
N GLY A 110 45.90 24.86 14.80
CA GLY A 110 47.23 24.39 15.21
C GLY A 110 48.35 25.39 14.88
N ASP A 111 48.26 26.08 13.74
CA ASP A 111 49.27 27.04 13.28
C ASP A 111 49.02 28.47 13.78
N HIS A 112 47.79 29.00 13.67
CA HIS A 112 47.43 30.38 14.02
C HIS A 112 45.98 30.50 14.57
N PRO A 113 45.78 30.34 15.90
CA PRO A 113 44.45 30.38 16.49
C PRO A 113 43.89 31.81 16.50
N THR A 114 42.95 32.09 15.59
CA THR A 114 42.21 33.35 15.51
C THR A 114 40.80 33.17 16.05
N GLN A 115 40.24 34.19 16.71
CA GLN A 115 38.89 34.12 17.28
C GLN A 115 37.79 33.80 16.25
N SER A 116 37.93 34.31 15.02
CA SER A 116 37.03 33.99 13.90
C SER A 116 37.08 32.51 13.47
N VAL A 117 38.23 31.85 13.59
CA VAL A 117 38.41 30.43 13.25
C VAL A 117 37.74 29.56 14.31
N MET A 118 37.90 29.91 15.60
CA MET A 118 37.23 29.22 16.71
C MET A 118 35.70 29.32 16.60
N GLU A 119 35.16 30.53 16.38
CA GLU A 119 33.69 30.71 16.23
C GLU A 119 33.11 29.96 15.02
N ARG A 120 33.88 29.84 13.93
CA ARG A 120 33.48 29.07 12.73
C ARG A 120 33.54 27.57 13.01
N TYR A 121 34.60 27.11 13.68
CA TYR A 121 34.78 25.71 14.08
C TYR A 121 33.67 25.24 15.03
N ASP A 122 33.31 26.04 16.04
CA ASP A 122 32.24 25.73 16.98
C ASP A 122 30.88 25.61 16.27
N LYS A 123 30.58 26.55 15.36
CA LYS A 123 29.35 26.51 14.55
C LYS A 123 29.28 25.29 13.64
N LEU A 124 30.38 24.93 12.99
CA LEU A 124 30.44 23.77 12.11
C LEU A 124 30.40 22.45 12.88
N THR A 125 31.01 22.39 14.06
CA THR A 125 30.95 21.22 14.94
C THR A 125 29.50 20.99 15.40
N ALA A 126 28.82 22.04 15.85
CA ALA A 126 27.40 21.96 16.20
C ALA A 126 26.52 21.56 15.00
N ALA A 127 26.82 22.07 13.81
CA ALA A 127 26.11 21.70 12.58
C ALA A 127 26.37 20.25 12.15
N PHE A 128 27.60 19.74 12.34
CA PHE A 128 27.99 18.36 12.06
C PHE A 128 27.32 17.38 13.03
N GLU A 129 27.27 17.72 14.31
CA GLU A 129 26.53 16.97 15.34
C GLU A 129 25.03 16.96 15.07
N ALA A 130 24.44 18.12 14.79
CA ALA A 130 23.01 18.25 14.49
C ALA A 130 22.61 17.48 13.22
N GLY A 131 23.50 17.44 12.21
CA GLY A 131 23.31 16.65 10.99
C GLY A 131 23.58 15.16 11.16
N GLY A 132 23.92 14.68 12.36
CA GLY A 132 24.12 13.25 12.63
C GLY A 132 25.41 12.68 12.06
N GLY A 133 26.47 13.50 11.88
CA GLY A 133 27.73 13.10 11.26
C GLY A 133 28.35 11.82 11.84
N TYR A 134 28.29 11.63 13.16
CA TYR A 134 28.79 10.44 13.86
C TYR A 134 27.91 9.18 13.70
N HIS A 135 26.67 9.34 13.23
CA HIS A 135 25.71 8.27 13.04
C HIS A 135 25.47 7.88 11.58
N THR A 136 26.14 8.55 10.63
CA THR A 136 26.04 8.33 9.17
C THR A 136 26.14 6.85 8.79
N LYS A 137 27.19 6.15 9.27
CA LYS A 137 27.37 4.70 8.99
C LYS A 137 26.25 3.83 9.57
N THR A 138 25.75 4.16 10.75
CA THR A 138 24.65 3.41 11.40
C THR A 138 23.33 3.65 10.68
N GLN A 139 23.05 4.89 10.28
CA GLN A 139 21.86 5.25 9.50
C GLN A 139 21.90 4.61 8.11
N LEU A 140 23.03 4.68 7.40
CA LEU A 140 23.24 4.01 6.12
C LEU A 140 22.94 2.52 6.24
N ASN A 141 23.52 1.83 7.24
CA ASN A 141 23.26 0.41 7.46
C ASN A 141 21.79 0.12 7.78
N LYS A 142 21.14 0.95 8.60
CA LYS A 142 19.72 0.78 8.94
C LYS A 142 18.82 0.90 7.70
N VAL A 143 19.04 1.93 6.87
CA VAL A 143 18.27 2.16 5.64
C VAL A 143 18.52 1.06 4.62
N CYS A 144 19.78 0.69 4.42
CA CYS A 144 20.12 -0.39 3.49
C CYS A 144 19.51 -1.73 3.91
N ASN A 145 19.56 -2.08 5.21
CA ASN A 145 18.95 -3.31 5.70
C ASN A 145 17.42 -3.28 5.56
N GLY A 146 16.79 -2.12 5.78
CA GLY A 146 15.34 -1.95 5.63
C GLY A 146 14.83 -2.07 4.19
N LEU A 147 15.63 -1.59 3.22
CA LEU A 147 15.30 -1.67 1.79
C LEU A 147 15.86 -2.92 1.10
N ALA A 148 16.35 -3.90 1.87
CA ALA A 148 16.96 -5.13 1.38
C ALA A 148 18.14 -4.90 0.40
N ILE A 149 19.02 -3.95 0.76
CA ILE A 149 20.27 -3.63 0.05
C ILE A 149 21.44 -4.34 0.76
N ASP A 150 21.75 -5.54 0.28
CA ASP A 150 22.83 -6.39 0.80
C ASP A 150 24.23 -5.81 0.53
N GLN A 151 25.22 -6.26 1.30
CA GLN A 151 26.62 -5.82 1.15
C GLN A 151 27.18 -6.13 -0.24
N ASP A 152 26.80 -7.26 -0.84
CA ASP A 152 27.19 -7.62 -2.20
C ASP A 152 26.60 -6.66 -3.24
N MET A 153 25.39 -6.14 -2.99
CA MET A 153 24.76 -5.15 -3.86
C MET A 153 25.46 -3.79 -3.74
N ARG A 154 25.94 -3.42 -2.54
CA ARG A 154 26.66 -2.16 -2.30
C ARG A 154 27.95 -2.03 -3.12
N GLY A 155 28.65 -3.15 -3.30
CA GLY A 155 29.88 -3.20 -4.11
C GLY A 155 29.66 -3.28 -5.63
N ARG A 156 28.42 -3.42 -6.11
CA ARG A 156 28.13 -3.50 -7.55
C ARG A 156 28.09 -2.12 -8.18
N LEU A 157 28.33 -2.09 -9.49
CA LEU A 157 28.17 -0.89 -10.30
C LEU A 157 26.69 -0.52 -10.42
N PHE A 158 26.37 0.76 -10.23
CA PHE A 158 25.00 1.27 -10.33
C PHE A 158 24.39 1.04 -11.71
N SER A 159 25.20 1.11 -12.79
CA SER A 159 24.75 0.91 -14.16
C SER A 159 24.23 -0.51 -14.44
N ALA A 160 24.79 -1.52 -13.77
CA ALA A 160 24.48 -2.94 -13.97
C ALA A 160 23.19 -3.41 -13.25
N LEU A 161 22.61 -2.55 -12.41
CA LEU A 161 21.40 -2.87 -11.66
C LEU A 161 20.13 -2.78 -12.50
N SER A 162 19.12 -3.57 -12.11
CA SER A 162 17.78 -3.50 -12.66
C SER A 162 17.10 -2.17 -12.33
N GLY A 163 16.06 -1.81 -13.08
CA GLY A 163 15.30 -0.56 -12.84
C GLY A 163 14.74 -0.47 -11.42
N GLY A 164 14.19 -1.56 -10.88
CA GLY A 164 13.67 -1.61 -9.51
C GLY A 164 14.75 -1.46 -8.43
N GLU A 165 15.90 -2.10 -8.62
CA GLU A 165 17.07 -1.91 -7.73
C GLU A 165 17.57 -0.46 -7.74
N LYS A 166 17.62 0.17 -8.92
CA LYS A 166 17.99 1.58 -9.06
C LYS A 166 17.00 2.50 -8.33
N THR A 167 15.70 2.25 -8.45
CA THR A 167 14.66 2.99 -7.71
C THR A 167 14.82 2.83 -6.20
N ARG A 168 15.09 1.61 -5.71
CA ARG A 168 15.36 1.35 -4.29
C ARG A 168 16.56 2.13 -3.75
N ILE A 169 17.66 2.17 -4.51
CA ILE A 169 18.85 2.92 -4.11
C ILE A 169 18.59 4.43 -4.12
N ASN A 170 17.83 4.92 -5.09
CA ASN A 170 17.47 6.34 -5.12
C ASN A 170 16.56 6.72 -3.94
N LEU A 171 15.62 5.86 -3.58
CA LEU A 171 14.82 6.01 -2.37
C LEU A 171 15.70 6.01 -1.11
N ALA A 172 16.64 5.07 -1.01
CA ALA A 172 17.59 5.01 0.10
C ALA A 172 18.40 6.30 0.21
N ARG A 173 18.93 6.80 -0.91
CA ARG A 173 19.67 8.07 -0.99
C ARG A 173 18.82 9.24 -0.51
N LEU A 174 17.59 9.37 -0.98
CA LEU A 174 16.70 10.47 -0.59
C LEU A 174 16.33 10.43 0.89
N ILE A 175 16.15 9.23 1.45
CA ILE A 175 15.88 9.03 2.87
C ILE A 175 17.10 9.40 3.73
N LEU A 176 18.31 9.11 3.25
CA LEU A 176 19.56 9.49 3.92
C LEU A 176 19.87 10.98 3.77
N GLU A 177 19.34 11.62 2.72
CA GLU A 177 19.44 13.07 2.56
C GLU A 177 18.57 13.77 3.60
N ASP A 178 19.19 14.69 4.33
CA ASP A 178 18.51 15.53 5.31
C ASP A 178 17.54 16.48 4.58
N THR A 179 16.28 16.07 4.43
CA THR A 179 15.22 16.78 3.71
C THR A 179 14.08 17.14 4.66
N ASP A 180 13.47 18.32 4.48
CA ASP A 180 12.35 18.78 5.31
C ASP A 180 10.99 18.40 4.72
N ILE A 181 10.92 18.36 3.38
CA ILE A 181 9.72 18.11 2.60
C ILE A 181 10.04 16.97 1.62
N LEU A 182 9.30 15.88 1.71
CA LEU A 182 9.42 14.73 0.81
C LEU A 182 8.27 14.73 -0.20
N LEU A 183 8.61 14.71 -1.49
CA LEU A 183 7.71 14.50 -2.60
C LEU A 183 7.95 13.08 -3.16
N LEU A 184 6.98 12.20 -2.97
CA LEU A 184 7.09 10.77 -3.32
C LEU A 184 6.16 10.46 -4.49
N ASP A 185 6.68 10.23 -5.70
CA ASP A 185 5.86 9.86 -6.86
C ASP A 185 5.89 8.33 -7.05
N GLU A 186 4.78 7.67 -6.74
CA GLU A 186 4.60 6.22 -6.72
C GLU A 186 5.75 5.45 -6.06
N PRO A 187 6.07 5.75 -4.77
CA PRO A 187 7.26 5.21 -4.11
C PRO A 187 7.19 3.70 -3.86
N THR A 188 5.98 3.13 -3.86
CA THR A 188 5.75 1.69 -3.67
C THR A 188 5.96 0.88 -4.94
N ASN A 189 6.06 1.51 -6.11
CA ASN A 189 6.29 0.79 -7.35
C ASN A 189 7.67 0.12 -7.34
N HIS A 190 7.70 -1.16 -7.70
CA HIS A 190 8.91 -2.00 -7.73
C HIS A 190 9.58 -2.25 -6.37
N LEU A 191 8.93 -1.86 -5.26
CA LEU A 191 9.30 -2.32 -3.93
C LEU A 191 8.64 -3.66 -3.63
N ASP A 192 9.38 -4.54 -2.96
CA ASP A 192 8.80 -5.76 -2.42
C ASP A 192 7.95 -5.44 -1.17
N LEU A 193 7.27 -6.47 -0.67
CA LEU A 193 6.35 -6.30 0.44
C LEU A 193 7.07 -5.88 1.73
N ASN A 194 8.28 -6.40 1.97
CA ASN A 194 9.08 -6.04 3.15
C ASN A 194 9.60 -4.59 3.08
N ALA A 195 10.10 -4.15 1.92
CA ALA A 195 10.57 -2.78 1.74
C ALA A 195 9.43 -1.75 1.79
N THR A 196 8.24 -2.10 1.30
CA THR A 196 7.05 -1.22 1.44
C THR A 196 6.64 -1.08 2.90
N GLU A 197 6.64 -2.15 3.72
CA GLU A 197 6.34 -2.08 5.16
C GLU A 197 7.35 -1.18 5.88
N TRP A 198 8.63 -1.35 5.57
CA TRP A 198 9.68 -0.52 6.16
C TRP A 198 9.55 0.97 5.78
N LEU A 199 9.22 1.26 4.52
CA LEU A 199 9.00 2.63 4.06
C LEU A 199 7.82 3.29 4.78
N GLU A 200 6.72 2.55 4.99
CA GLU A 200 5.56 3.03 5.74
C GLU A 200 5.94 3.39 7.18
N GLU A 201 6.66 2.50 7.88
CA GLU A 201 7.12 2.74 9.25
C GLU A 201 8.07 3.95 9.35
N TYR A 202 8.95 4.11 8.35
CA TYR A 202 9.85 5.25 8.27
C TYR A 202 9.07 6.57 8.10
N LEU A 203 8.16 6.62 7.12
CA LEU A 203 7.35 7.81 6.87
C LEU A 203 6.39 8.10 8.02
N GLU A 204 5.97 7.07 8.76
CA GLU A 204 5.15 7.23 9.96
C GLU A 204 5.86 8.02 11.07
N HIS A 205 7.19 7.90 11.17
CA HIS A 205 8.03 8.58 12.17
C HIS A 205 8.77 9.80 11.60
N PHE A 206 8.63 10.09 10.31
CA PHE A 206 9.28 11.24 9.68
C PHE A 206 8.72 12.55 10.25
N PRO A 207 9.58 13.47 10.75
CA PRO A 207 9.16 14.72 11.39
C PRO A 207 8.79 15.83 10.39
N GLY A 208 9.19 15.68 9.13
CA GLY A 208 8.93 16.67 8.08
C GLY A 208 7.57 16.48 7.40
N THR A 209 7.36 17.26 6.34
CA THR A 209 6.14 17.24 5.54
C THR A 209 6.27 16.21 4.42
N VAL A 210 5.22 15.42 4.17
CA VAL A 210 5.22 14.39 3.13
C VAL A 210 4.07 14.65 2.16
N LEU A 211 4.38 14.83 0.88
CA LEU A 211 3.40 14.74 -0.20
C LEU A 211 3.67 13.45 -0.96
N ALA A 212 2.70 12.56 -1.01
CA ALA A 212 2.81 11.30 -1.73
C ALA A 212 1.75 11.19 -2.82
N ILE A 213 2.17 10.82 -4.01
CA ILE A 213 1.32 10.27 -5.06
C ILE A 213 1.51 8.76 -4.97
N SER A 214 0.44 8.03 -4.70
CA SER A 214 0.49 6.58 -4.70
C SER A 214 -0.86 6.03 -5.14
N HIS A 215 -0.83 4.93 -5.86
CA HIS A 215 -2.01 4.12 -6.11
C HIS A 215 -2.21 3.03 -5.04
N ASP A 216 -1.25 2.83 -4.13
CA ASP A 216 -1.34 1.86 -3.03
C ASP A 216 -2.25 2.37 -1.91
N ARG A 217 -3.39 1.71 -1.74
CA ARG A 217 -4.42 2.09 -0.77
C ARG A 217 -3.98 1.85 0.67
N TRP A 218 -3.20 0.80 0.93
CA TRP A 218 -2.68 0.50 2.27
C TRP A 218 -1.64 1.53 2.69
N PHE A 219 -0.73 1.86 1.78
CA PHE A 219 0.26 2.92 1.99
C PHE A 219 -0.42 4.25 2.31
N LEU A 220 -1.42 4.65 1.51
CA LEU A 220 -2.18 5.87 1.75
C LEU A 220 -2.95 5.82 3.08
N ASP A 221 -3.52 4.68 3.44
CA ASP A 221 -4.28 4.58 4.69
C ASP A 221 -3.40 4.68 5.94
N LYS A 222 -2.17 4.14 5.87
CA LYS A 222 -1.18 4.17 6.95
C LYS A 222 -0.46 5.52 7.07
N VAL A 223 0.00 6.08 5.95
CA VAL A 223 0.91 7.23 5.94
C VAL A 223 0.16 8.56 5.84
N VAL A 224 -0.91 8.63 5.03
CA VAL A 224 -1.57 9.89 4.70
C VAL A 224 -2.64 10.23 5.73
N ARG A 225 -2.66 11.50 6.15
CA ARG A 225 -3.68 12.06 7.07
C ARG A 225 -4.65 13.02 6.39
N ARG A 226 -4.33 13.47 5.18
CA ARG A 226 -5.20 14.33 4.37
C ARG A 226 -5.11 13.94 2.90
N VAL A 227 -6.24 13.73 2.25
CA VAL A 227 -6.31 13.35 0.84
C VAL A 227 -6.74 14.56 0.01
N VAL A 228 -6.06 14.76 -1.12
CA VAL A 228 -6.36 15.78 -2.11
C VAL A 228 -6.62 15.08 -3.43
N GLU A 229 -7.87 15.10 -3.87
CA GLU A 229 -8.28 14.53 -5.15
C GLU A 229 -8.20 15.60 -6.25
N LEU A 230 -7.50 15.27 -7.34
CA LEU A 230 -7.42 16.06 -8.55
C LEU A 230 -8.51 15.59 -9.53
N GLN A 231 -9.59 16.36 -9.62
CA GLN A 231 -10.72 16.09 -10.51
C GLN A 231 -10.94 17.29 -11.44
N ASP A 232 -10.96 17.04 -12.76
CA ASP A 232 -11.19 18.05 -13.80
C ASP A 232 -10.32 19.31 -13.64
N GLY A 233 -9.05 19.12 -13.25
CA GLY A 233 -8.07 20.20 -13.06
C GLY A 233 -8.20 20.98 -11.74
N LYS A 234 -9.12 20.60 -10.85
CA LYS A 234 -9.35 21.24 -9.54
C LYS A 234 -9.00 20.30 -8.38
N ALA A 235 -8.64 20.91 -7.25
CA ALA A 235 -8.37 20.20 -6.00
C ALA A 235 -9.64 20.08 -5.15
N GLU A 236 -10.04 18.86 -4.80
CA GLU A 236 -10.99 18.60 -3.73
C GLU A 236 -10.25 18.07 -2.49
N LEU A 237 -10.45 18.72 -1.34
CA LEU A 237 -9.77 18.35 -0.09
C LEU A 237 -10.68 17.49 0.81
N TYR A 238 -10.05 16.47 1.42
CA TYR A 238 -10.66 15.51 2.33
C TYR A 238 -9.77 15.34 3.56
N SER A 239 -10.34 15.52 4.75
CA SER A 239 -9.61 15.40 6.02
C SER A 239 -9.72 13.98 6.55
N GLY A 240 -8.66 13.19 6.46
CA GLY A 240 -8.64 11.80 6.89
C GLY A 240 -7.69 10.94 6.05
N ASN A 241 -7.65 9.65 6.40
CA ASN A 241 -6.93 8.62 5.66
C ASN A 241 -7.72 8.18 4.40
N TYR A 242 -7.16 7.25 3.63
CA TYR A 242 -7.79 6.77 2.40
C TYR A 242 -9.17 6.13 2.65
N THR A 243 -9.32 5.31 3.70
CA THR A 243 -10.59 4.67 4.03
C THR A 243 -11.69 5.70 4.31
N PHE A 244 -11.38 6.72 5.11
CA PHE A 244 -12.31 7.82 5.38
C PHE A 244 -12.67 8.59 4.11
N TYR A 245 -11.69 8.84 3.23
CA TYR A 245 -11.92 9.50 1.94
C TYR A 245 -12.95 8.75 1.08
N VAL A 246 -12.85 7.42 0.97
CA VAL A 246 -13.79 6.61 0.18
C VAL A 246 -15.21 6.72 0.72
N GLU A 247 -15.39 6.63 2.04
CA GLU A 247 -16.70 6.78 2.68
C GLU A 247 -17.27 8.20 2.51
N GLU A 248 -16.44 9.22 2.73
CA GLU A 248 -16.85 10.62 2.62
C GLU A 248 -17.23 10.96 1.17
N LYS A 249 -16.49 10.44 0.19
CA LYS A 249 -16.78 10.61 -1.23
C LYS A 249 -18.13 10.00 -1.60
N GLU A 250 -18.43 8.77 -1.16
CA GLU A 250 -19.76 8.18 -1.39
C GLU A 250 -20.86 8.99 -0.68
N ARG A 251 -20.63 9.48 0.53
CA ARG A 251 -21.59 10.35 1.24
C ARG A 251 -21.88 11.63 0.45
N ARG A 252 -20.84 12.36 0.03
CA ARG A 252 -20.97 13.59 -0.79
C ARG A 252 -21.63 13.30 -2.13
N TYR A 253 -21.37 12.14 -2.73
CA TYR A 253 -22.03 11.70 -3.95
C TYR A 253 -23.53 11.49 -3.75
N GLN A 254 -23.93 10.75 -2.71
CA GLN A 254 -25.33 10.48 -2.38
C GLN A 254 -26.09 11.77 -2.04
N GLU A 255 -25.46 12.71 -1.34
CA GLU A 255 -26.03 14.03 -1.07
C GLU A 255 -26.27 14.83 -2.35
N ARG A 256 -25.26 14.90 -3.24
CA ARG A 256 -25.39 15.52 -4.57
C ARG A 256 -26.48 14.86 -5.41
N LEU A 257 -26.57 13.53 -5.38
CA LEU A 257 -27.59 12.77 -6.12
C LEU A 257 -28.99 13.08 -5.61
N ARG A 258 -29.20 13.10 -4.29
CA ARG A 258 -30.49 13.46 -3.69
C ARG A 258 -30.90 14.91 -4.00
N GLN A 259 -29.94 15.82 -4.02
CA GLN A 259 -30.19 17.22 -4.43
C GLN A 259 -30.60 17.29 -5.90
N TYR A 260 -29.85 16.62 -6.78
CA TYR A 260 -30.17 16.52 -8.20
C TYR A 260 -31.55 15.90 -8.44
N GLU A 261 -31.89 14.80 -7.78
CA GLU A 261 -33.21 14.15 -7.88
C GLU A 261 -34.34 15.07 -7.41
N LYS A 262 -34.15 15.83 -6.32
CA LYS A 262 -35.11 16.83 -5.86
C LYS A 262 -35.28 17.97 -6.86
N GLU A 263 -34.20 18.46 -7.46
CA GLU A 263 -34.25 19.49 -8.51
C GLU A 263 -34.97 18.98 -9.76
N GLN A 264 -34.64 17.77 -10.23
CA GLN A 264 -35.29 17.14 -11.36
C GLN A 264 -36.78 16.87 -11.12
N ALA A 265 -37.15 16.37 -9.94
CA ALA A 265 -38.56 16.18 -9.58
C ALA A 265 -39.33 17.51 -9.56
N LYS A 266 -38.69 18.59 -9.09
CA LYS A 266 -39.26 19.93 -9.10
C LYS A 266 -39.41 20.50 -10.52
N ILE A 267 -38.42 20.27 -11.39
CA ILE A 267 -38.50 20.62 -12.81
C ILE A 267 -39.64 19.86 -13.48
N ALA A 268 -39.72 18.55 -13.28
CA ALA A 268 -40.80 17.72 -13.82
C ALA A 268 -42.20 18.17 -13.36
N GLN A 269 -42.35 18.55 -12.08
CA GLN A 269 -43.61 19.13 -11.58
C GLN A 269 -43.95 20.47 -12.25
N LEU A 270 -42.96 21.35 -12.43
CA LEU A 270 -43.16 22.64 -13.08
C LEU A 270 -43.45 22.49 -14.57
N GLU A 271 -42.84 21.51 -15.25
CA GLU A 271 -43.16 21.16 -16.65
C GLU A 271 -44.58 20.63 -16.78
N GLN A 272 -45.02 19.72 -15.90
CA GLN A 272 -46.40 19.23 -15.89
C GLN A 272 -47.41 20.36 -15.63
N ALA A 273 -47.11 21.26 -14.69
CA ALA A 273 -47.94 22.43 -14.43
C ALA A 273 -48.00 23.38 -15.64
N ALA A 274 -46.87 23.61 -16.32
CA ALA A 274 -46.81 24.41 -17.54
C ALA A 274 -47.60 23.77 -18.69
N GLN A 275 -47.52 22.44 -18.85
CA GLN A 275 -48.32 21.69 -19.84
C GLN A 275 -49.82 21.78 -19.54
N GLN A 276 -50.24 21.60 -18.29
CA GLN A 276 -51.64 21.76 -17.89
C GLN A 276 -52.15 23.18 -18.15
N MET A 277 -51.36 24.21 -17.82
CA MET A 277 -51.71 25.60 -18.11
C MET A 277 -51.78 25.89 -19.62
N ARG A 278 -50.94 25.23 -20.44
CA ARG A 278 -51.07 25.29 -21.90
C ARG A 278 -52.38 24.67 -22.38
N LEU A 279 -52.74 23.49 -21.89
CA LEU A 279 -54.00 22.82 -22.23
C LEU A 279 -55.23 23.66 -21.86
N TRP A 280 -55.24 24.30 -20.69
CA TRP A 280 -56.30 25.22 -20.29
C TRP A 280 -56.29 26.54 -21.09
N ALA A 281 -55.13 27.01 -21.54
CA ALA A 281 -55.04 28.15 -22.45
C ALA A 281 -55.69 27.85 -23.81
N PHE A 282 -55.49 26.65 -24.36
CA PHE A 282 -56.17 26.18 -25.57
C PHE A 282 -57.70 26.12 -25.42
N GLN A 283 -58.23 26.02 -24.20
CA GLN A 283 -59.68 26.04 -23.89
C GLN A 283 -60.25 27.46 -23.70
N GLY A 284 -59.50 28.53 -24.02
CA GLY A 284 -60.05 29.89 -24.17
C GLY A 284 -59.63 30.91 -23.10
N ASN A 285 -58.50 30.70 -22.40
CA ASN A 285 -58.06 31.59 -21.31
C ASN A 285 -56.64 32.17 -21.53
N ASP A 286 -56.56 33.28 -22.26
CA ASP A 286 -55.32 33.91 -22.76
C ASP A 286 -54.32 34.33 -21.67
N LYS A 287 -54.80 34.60 -20.44
CA LYS A 287 -53.95 34.93 -19.28
C LYS A 287 -53.12 33.74 -18.80
N GLN A 288 -53.57 32.51 -19.06
CA GLN A 288 -52.87 31.29 -18.64
C GLN A 288 -51.72 30.94 -19.60
N TYR A 289 -51.85 31.28 -20.89
CA TYR A 289 -50.78 31.14 -21.88
C TYR A 289 -49.52 31.93 -21.49
N LYS A 290 -49.69 33.21 -21.12
CA LYS A 290 -48.59 34.07 -20.66
C LYS A 290 -47.93 33.55 -19.37
N ARG A 291 -48.69 32.88 -18.50
CA ARG A 291 -48.16 32.27 -17.26
C ARG A 291 -47.34 31.01 -17.55
N ALA A 292 -47.78 30.18 -18.50
CA ALA A 292 -47.03 29.01 -18.96
C ALA A 292 -45.67 29.40 -19.59
N ILE A 293 -45.65 30.40 -20.47
CA ILE A 293 -44.40 30.90 -21.09
C ILE A 293 -43.42 31.46 -20.05
N ASN A 294 -43.91 32.19 -19.04
CA ASN A 294 -43.05 32.68 -17.96
C ASN A 294 -42.52 31.55 -17.07
N MET A 295 -43.27 30.45 -16.91
CA MET A 295 -42.85 29.28 -16.17
C MET A 295 -41.78 28.49 -16.94
N GLU A 296 -41.91 28.37 -18.26
CA GLU A 296 -40.90 27.77 -19.16
C GLU A 296 -39.59 28.56 -19.17
N ARG A 297 -39.67 29.89 -19.31
CA ARG A 297 -38.48 30.76 -19.19
C ARG A 297 -37.81 30.68 -17.82
N ARG A 298 -38.57 30.35 -16.78
CA ARG A 298 -38.04 30.12 -15.43
C ARG A 298 -37.38 28.75 -15.31
N ILE A 299 -37.89 27.74 -16.01
CA ILE A 299 -37.26 26.41 -16.11
C ILE A 299 -35.95 26.52 -16.90
N GLU A 300 -35.92 27.21 -18.04
CA GLU A 300 -34.70 27.44 -18.83
C GLU A 300 -33.62 28.22 -18.07
N ARG A 301 -34.00 29.09 -17.13
CA ARG A 301 -33.07 29.86 -16.28
C ARG A 301 -32.64 29.13 -15.00
N MET A 302 -33.30 28.02 -14.64
CA MET A 302 -32.83 27.19 -13.55
C MET A 302 -31.62 26.42 -14.05
N ASN A 303 -30.43 26.87 -13.64
CA ASN A 303 -29.21 26.10 -13.81
C ASN A 303 -29.42 24.74 -13.13
N THR A 304 -29.59 23.71 -13.94
CA THR A 304 -29.64 22.33 -13.46
C THR A 304 -28.25 21.96 -12.98
N THR A 305 -28.15 21.47 -11.75
CA THR A 305 -26.93 20.80 -11.33
C THR A 305 -26.66 19.63 -12.29
N ALA A 306 -25.41 19.49 -12.73
CA ALA A 306 -25.04 18.37 -13.59
C ALA A 306 -25.31 17.06 -12.83
N LYS A 307 -25.86 16.06 -13.51
CA LYS A 307 -26.10 14.75 -12.90
C LYS A 307 -24.77 14.23 -12.34
N PRO A 308 -24.69 13.91 -11.04
CA PRO A 308 -23.46 13.37 -10.48
C PRO A 308 -23.20 12.01 -11.13
N THR A 309 -22.13 11.95 -11.92
CA THR A 309 -21.71 10.77 -12.67
C THR A 309 -21.17 9.74 -11.68
N ARG A 310 -21.81 8.56 -11.63
CA ARG A 310 -21.21 7.36 -11.00
C ARG A 310 -20.66 6.49 -12.10
N GLU A 311 -19.48 5.96 -11.89
CA GLU A 311 -19.06 4.80 -12.67
C GLU A 311 -19.94 3.61 -12.29
N LYS A 312 -20.54 2.98 -13.30
CA LYS A 312 -21.40 1.82 -13.07
C LYS A 312 -20.52 0.64 -12.65
N LYS A 313 -20.85 0.01 -11.52
CA LYS A 313 -20.32 -1.31 -11.13
C LYS A 313 -20.52 -2.30 -12.27
N MET A 314 -19.58 -3.22 -12.45
CA MET A 314 -19.74 -4.30 -13.42
C MET A 314 -21.01 -5.11 -13.11
N THR A 315 -21.76 -5.49 -14.14
CA THR A 315 -23.07 -6.17 -14.01
C THR A 315 -23.06 -7.59 -14.55
N THR A 316 -21.91 -8.11 -14.98
CA THR A 316 -21.83 -9.38 -15.69
C THR A 316 -21.52 -10.52 -14.75
N ARG A 317 -22.54 -11.30 -14.37
CA ARG A 317 -22.30 -12.62 -13.78
C ARG A 317 -21.58 -13.50 -14.80
N PHE A 318 -20.36 -13.90 -14.48
CA PHE A 318 -19.62 -14.85 -15.31
C PHE A 318 -20.31 -16.20 -15.30
N GLY A 319 -20.17 -16.94 -16.40
CA GLY A 319 -20.74 -18.28 -16.52
C GLY A 319 -20.02 -19.23 -15.57
N GLU A 320 -20.56 -19.40 -14.36
CA GLU A 320 -20.19 -20.48 -13.46
C GLU A 320 -20.44 -21.82 -14.18
N ARG A 321 -19.36 -22.50 -14.52
CA ARG A 321 -19.38 -23.96 -14.52
C ARG A 321 -18.54 -24.37 -13.32
N GLU A 322 -19.21 -24.75 -12.24
CA GLU A 322 -18.60 -25.44 -11.11
C GLU A 322 -17.85 -26.67 -11.65
N PHE A 323 -16.54 -26.53 -11.84
CA PHE A 323 -15.66 -27.64 -12.19
C PHE A 323 -14.78 -27.93 -10.97
N HIS A 324 -15.26 -28.84 -10.13
CA HIS A 324 -14.48 -29.45 -9.06
C HIS A 324 -13.70 -30.63 -9.66
N GLY A 325 -12.51 -30.37 -10.20
CA GLY A 325 -11.49 -31.41 -10.29
C GLY A 325 -10.81 -31.53 -8.93
N ASP A 326 -10.65 -32.75 -8.42
CA ASP A 326 -10.02 -32.98 -7.11
C ASP A 326 -8.55 -32.50 -7.08
N GLU A 327 -7.85 -32.57 -8.22
CA GLU A 327 -6.45 -32.12 -8.37
C GLU A 327 -6.30 -31.16 -9.55
N ALA A 328 -5.86 -29.93 -9.27
CA ALA A 328 -5.63 -28.90 -10.29
C ALA A 328 -4.17 -28.87 -10.75
N MET A 329 -3.24 -28.82 -9.81
CA MET A 329 -1.81 -28.75 -10.09
C MET A 329 -1.03 -29.49 -9.02
N VAL A 330 -0.09 -30.33 -9.46
CA VAL A 330 0.86 -31.05 -8.59
C VAL A 330 2.27 -30.74 -9.05
N VAL A 331 3.09 -30.22 -8.14
CA VAL A 331 4.50 -29.90 -8.35
C VAL A 331 5.32 -30.92 -7.55
N THR A 332 6.25 -31.61 -8.20
CA THR A 332 7.09 -32.64 -7.58
C THR A 332 8.57 -32.37 -7.81
N GLY A 333 9.33 -32.23 -6.72
CA GLY A 333 10.78 -32.08 -6.72
C GLY A 333 11.32 -30.92 -7.57
N LEU A 334 10.54 -29.86 -7.78
CA LEU A 334 10.85 -28.82 -8.76
C LEU A 334 12.05 -28.00 -8.29
N SER A 335 13.07 -27.90 -9.15
CA SER A 335 14.28 -27.12 -8.87
C SER A 335 14.72 -26.31 -10.07
N LYS A 336 15.19 -25.08 -9.83
CA LYS A 336 15.69 -24.19 -10.87
C LYS A 336 16.91 -23.37 -10.42
N HIS A 337 17.90 -23.31 -11.30
CA HIS A 337 19.19 -22.66 -11.12
C HIS A 337 19.51 -21.81 -12.36
N PHE A 338 20.11 -20.65 -12.15
CA PHE A 338 20.70 -19.83 -13.20
C PHE A 338 22.18 -19.60 -12.90
N GLY A 339 23.06 -20.32 -13.60
CA GLY A 339 24.49 -20.33 -13.29
C GLY A 339 24.71 -20.83 -11.86
N ASP A 340 25.41 -20.04 -11.05
CA ASP A 340 25.68 -20.37 -9.63
C ASP A 340 24.53 -19.99 -8.68
N ARG A 341 23.49 -19.30 -9.16
CA ARG A 341 22.35 -18.86 -8.33
C ARG A 341 21.23 -19.89 -8.36
N THR A 342 20.94 -20.48 -7.20
CA THR A 342 19.75 -21.33 -6.99
C THR A 342 18.55 -20.44 -6.72
N LEU A 343 17.46 -20.58 -7.50
CA LEU A 343 16.23 -19.83 -7.26
C LEU A 343 15.32 -20.59 -6.28
N PHE A 344 15.11 -21.88 -6.54
CA PHE A 344 14.37 -22.77 -5.65
C PHE A 344 14.80 -24.21 -5.86
N SER A 345 14.66 -25.02 -4.81
CA SER A 345 15.09 -26.41 -4.78
C SER A 345 14.05 -27.31 -4.10
N ASP A 346 13.77 -28.45 -4.71
CA ASP A 346 12.90 -29.52 -4.17
C ASP A 346 11.52 -29.02 -3.71
N LEU A 347 10.86 -28.24 -4.58
CA LEU A 347 9.50 -27.78 -4.31
C LEU A 347 8.50 -28.91 -4.54
N ASN A 348 7.70 -29.18 -3.51
CA ASN A 348 6.60 -30.13 -3.55
C ASN A 348 5.31 -29.41 -3.14
N LEU A 349 4.39 -29.23 -4.08
CA LEU A 349 3.16 -28.45 -3.89
C LEU A 349 1.98 -29.18 -4.50
N GLU A 350 0.83 -29.13 -3.83
CA GLU A 350 -0.42 -29.68 -4.31
C GLU A 350 -1.49 -28.61 -4.24
N VAL A 351 -2.24 -28.42 -5.34
CA VAL A 351 -3.33 -27.44 -5.48
C VAL A 351 -4.60 -28.16 -5.85
N ALA A 352 -5.64 -27.97 -5.04
CA ALA A 352 -6.97 -28.49 -5.28
C ALA A 352 -7.83 -27.50 -6.10
N GLY A 353 -8.97 -27.97 -6.60
CA GLY A 353 -9.97 -27.12 -7.27
C GLY A 353 -10.64 -26.13 -6.30
N GLY A 354 -10.82 -24.89 -6.75
CA GLY A 354 -11.39 -23.77 -6.02
C GLY A 354 -10.38 -22.94 -5.22
N GLU A 355 -9.09 -23.26 -5.23
CA GLU A 355 -8.09 -22.54 -4.44
C GLU A 355 -7.67 -21.21 -5.07
N ARG A 356 -7.56 -20.18 -4.23
CA ARG A 356 -7.00 -18.87 -4.58
C ARG A 356 -5.69 -18.66 -3.83
N ILE A 357 -4.58 -18.74 -4.55
CA ILE A 357 -3.22 -18.82 -4.05
C ILE A 357 -2.48 -17.53 -4.39
N ALA A 358 -1.96 -16.87 -3.36
CA ALA A 358 -1.03 -15.75 -3.52
C ALA A 358 0.42 -16.25 -3.43
N LEU A 359 1.20 -16.09 -4.50
CA LEU A 359 2.64 -16.36 -4.51
C LEU A 359 3.40 -15.08 -4.13
N LEU A 360 3.91 -15.05 -2.91
CA LEU A 360 4.65 -13.95 -2.31
C LEU A 360 6.14 -14.29 -2.21
N GLY A 361 6.97 -13.26 -2.10
CA GLY A 361 8.41 -13.38 -1.92
C GLY A 361 9.11 -12.10 -2.35
N ASP A 362 10.38 -11.97 -1.98
CA ASP A 362 11.19 -10.80 -2.35
C ASP A 362 11.46 -10.74 -3.86
N ASN A 363 11.94 -9.60 -4.33
CA ASN A 363 12.27 -9.45 -5.74
C ASN A 363 13.50 -10.29 -6.13
N GLY A 364 13.37 -11.05 -7.22
CA GLY A 364 14.44 -11.94 -7.69
C GLY A 364 14.54 -13.30 -6.98
N THR A 365 13.55 -13.69 -6.17
CA THR A 365 13.47 -15.04 -5.59
C THR A 365 13.05 -16.12 -6.60
N GLY A 366 12.51 -15.71 -7.76
CA GLY A 366 12.13 -16.63 -8.85
C GLY A 366 10.62 -16.79 -9.06
N LYS A 367 9.78 -15.89 -8.53
CA LYS A 367 8.30 -15.91 -8.70
C LYS A 367 7.89 -16.00 -10.18
N SER A 368 8.33 -15.06 -11.03
CA SER A 368 8.04 -15.08 -12.46
C SER A 368 8.67 -16.27 -13.17
N THR A 369 9.83 -16.75 -12.72
CA THR A 369 10.44 -17.99 -13.26
C THR A 369 9.56 -19.21 -12.98
N PHE A 370 9.01 -19.33 -11.77
CA PHE A 370 8.06 -20.39 -11.43
C PHE A 370 6.82 -20.32 -12.34
N LEU A 371 6.28 -19.12 -12.58
CA LEU A 371 5.15 -18.93 -13.52
C LEU A 371 5.52 -19.28 -14.96
N LYS A 372 6.73 -18.96 -15.44
CA LYS A 372 7.19 -19.34 -16.78
C LYS A 372 7.36 -20.85 -16.94
N ILE A 373 7.83 -21.54 -15.91
CA ILE A 373 7.90 -23.00 -15.90
C ILE A 373 6.49 -23.61 -15.92
N LEU A 374 5.56 -23.04 -15.15
CA LEU A 374 4.15 -23.42 -15.19
C LEU A 374 3.54 -23.24 -16.58
N MET A 375 4.03 -22.27 -17.34
CA MET A 375 3.57 -21.97 -18.70
C MET A 375 4.34 -22.70 -19.80
N GLU A 376 5.23 -23.63 -19.43
CA GLU A 376 6.09 -24.38 -20.36
C GLU A 376 7.00 -23.46 -21.22
N GLU A 377 7.16 -22.19 -20.83
CA GLU A 377 8.06 -21.23 -21.49
C GLU A 377 9.52 -21.45 -21.06
N GLU A 378 9.73 -21.98 -19.86
CA GLU A 378 11.04 -22.35 -19.33
C GLU A 378 11.07 -23.81 -18.84
N VAL A 379 12.20 -24.47 -19.07
CA VAL A 379 12.40 -25.88 -18.66
C VAL A 379 12.94 -25.91 -17.22
N PRO A 380 12.35 -26.71 -16.31
CA PRO A 380 12.93 -26.92 -14.98
C PRO A 380 14.21 -27.75 -15.08
N ASP A 381 15.15 -27.55 -14.16
CA ASP A 381 16.39 -28.34 -14.18
C ASP A 381 16.17 -29.72 -13.54
N GLN A 382 15.29 -29.79 -12.54
CA GLN A 382 14.82 -31.03 -11.91
C GLN A 382 13.34 -30.91 -11.53
N GLY A 383 12.68 -32.07 -11.41
CA GLY A 383 11.26 -32.16 -11.05
C GLY A 383 10.31 -31.92 -12.22
N SER A 384 9.01 -31.89 -11.92
CA SER A 384 7.97 -31.68 -12.92
C SER A 384 6.74 -30.98 -12.34
N ILE A 385 6.03 -30.25 -13.18
CA ILE A 385 4.71 -29.70 -12.89
C ILE A 385 3.70 -30.52 -13.69
N TYR A 386 2.75 -31.13 -13.00
CA TYR A 386 1.62 -31.84 -13.60
C TYR A 386 0.36 -31.00 -13.43
N LEU A 387 -0.26 -30.65 -14.56
CA LEU A 387 -1.57 -30.02 -14.61
C LEU A 387 -2.62 -31.08 -14.90
N GLY A 388 -3.76 -31.01 -14.21
CA GLY A 388 -4.88 -31.91 -14.49
C GLY A 388 -5.32 -31.81 -15.95
N PRO A 389 -5.75 -32.91 -16.60
CA PRO A 389 -6.06 -32.94 -18.04
C PRO A 389 -7.23 -32.03 -18.46
N SER A 390 -8.08 -31.63 -17.50
CA SER A 390 -9.17 -30.68 -17.69
C SER A 390 -8.73 -29.22 -17.49
N ILE A 391 -7.51 -28.97 -17.01
CA ILE A 391 -7.03 -27.63 -16.71
C ILE A 391 -6.65 -26.89 -17.99
N ARG A 392 -7.11 -25.65 -18.07
CA ARG A 392 -6.91 -24.69 -19.15
C ARG A 392 -6.45 -23.40 -18.50
N VAL A 393 -5.18 -23.10 -18.71
CA VAL A 393 -4.50 -21.99 -18.07
C VAL A 393 -4.72 -20.71 -18.86
N GLY A 394 -5.10 -19.63 -18.17
CA GLY A 394 -5.08 -18.28 -18.70
C GLY A 394 -4.00 -17.48 -18.00
N TYR A 395 -3.09 -16.87 -18.75
CA TYR A 395 -1.94 -16.15 -18.20
C TYR A 395 -1.95 -14.67 -18.55
N LEU A 396 -1.92 -13.84 -17.50
CA LEU A 396 -1.69 -12.40 -17.58
C LEU A 396 -0.25 -12.10 -17.15
N PRO A 397 0.67 -11.84 -18.10
CA PRO A 397 2.04 -11.46 -17.77
C PRO A 397 2.11 -10.02 -17.22
N GLN A 398 3.17 -9.73 -16.46
CA GLN A 398 3.47 -8.39 -15.93
C GLN A 398 3.63 -7.35 -17.04
N ILE A 399 4.30 -7.71 -18.14
CA ILE A 399 4.43 -6.86 -19.33
C ILE A 399 3.57 -7.44 -20.44
N ILE A 400 2.54 -6.70 -20.83
CA ILE A 400 1.61 -7.14 -21.84
C ILE A 400 2.16 -6.81 -23.22
N HIS A 401 2.44 -7.85 -23.98
CA HIS A 401 2.76 -7.74 -25.39
C HIS A 401 1.58 -8.22 -26.24
N PHE A 402 1.26 -7.46 -27.27
CA PHE A 402 0.32 -7.87 -28.31
C PHE A 402 1.10 -8.00 -29.61
N ASP A 403 0.96 -9.14 -30.29
CA ASP A 403 1.66 -9.43 -31.54
C ASP A 403 1.30 -8.46 -32.67
N HIS A 404 0.08 -7.90 -32.60
CA HIS A 404 -0.49 -7.01 -33.60
C HIS A 404 -1.00 -5.70 -32.96
N PRO A 405 -0.10 -4.81 -32.51
CA PRO A 405 -0.47 -3.57 -31.83
C PRO A 405 -1.21 -2.56 -32.74
N GLU A 406 -1.13 -2.74 -34.05
CA GLU A 406 -1.82 -1.93 -35.07
C GLU A 406 -3.32 -2.22 -35.16
N ARG A 407 -3.78 -3.38 -34.69
CA ARG A 407 -5.19 -3.77 -34.80
C ARG A 407 -6.06 -2.97 -33.85
N ASN A 408 -7.32 -2.79 -34.23
CA ASN A 408 -8.32 -2.25 -33.32
C ASN A 408 -8.75 -3.31 -32.29
N LEU A 409 -9.43 -2.87 -31.22
CA LEU A 409 -9.87 -3.74 -30.14
C LEU A 409 -10.80 -4.87 -30.60
N VAL A 410 -11.74 -4.58 -31.52
CA VAL A 410 -12.69 -5.58 -32.04
C VAL A 410 -11.98 -6.65 -32.84
N ASP A 411 -11.11 -6.24 -33.76
CA ASP A 411 -10.34 -7.13 -34.62
C ASP A 411 -9.43 -8.00 -33.77
N THR A 412 -8.78 -7.42 -32.75
CA THR A 412 -7.97 -8.17 -31.79
C THR A 412 -8.79 -9.27 -31.10
N MET A 413 -10.00 -8.97 -30.66
CA MET A 413 -10.92 -9.96 -30.06
C MET A 413 -11.41 -11.00 -31.07
N LEU A 414 -11.78 -10.57 -32.28
CA LEU A 414 -12.23 -11.44 -33.37
C LEU A 414 -11.17 -12.50 -33.71
N TYR A 415 -9.93 -12.07 -33.93
CA TYR A 415 -8.83 -12.97 -34.30
C TYR A 415 -8.37 -13.85 -33.14
N ALA A 416 -8.35 -13.34 -31.91
CA ALA A 416 -7.88 -14.11 -30.77
C ALA A 416 -8.88 -15.16 -30.27
N GLN A 417 -10.18 -14.83 -30.30
CA GLN A 417 -11.24 -15.67 -29.71
C GLN A 417 -12.08 -16.40 -30.76
N ASN A 418 -11.90 -16.11 -32.06
CA ASN A 418 -12.76 -16.62 -33.14
C ASN A 418 -14.26 -16.41 -32.85
N CYS A 419 -14.62 -15.27 -32.29
CA CYS A 419 -16.01 -14.92 -31.97
C CYS A 419 -16.64 -14.05 -33.06
N THR A 420 -17.95 -13.80 -32.98
CA THR A 420 -18.63 -12.86 -33.88
C THR A 420 -18.36 -11.40 -33.47
N THR A 421 -18.51 -10.45 -34.40
CA THR A 421 -18.30 -9.02 -34.12
C THR A 421 -19.21 -8.50 -33.00
N GLN A 422 -20.42 -9.05 -32.89
CA GLN A 422 -21.37 -8.66 -31.86
C GLN A 422 -20.95 -9.19 -30.48
N GLU A 423 -20.57 -10.47 -30.39
CA GLU A 423 -20.01 -11.04 -29.14
C GLU A 423 -18.73 -10.34 -28.71
N ALA A 424 -17.85 -9.98 -29.66
CA ALA A 424 -16.64 -9.20 -29.37
C ALA A 424 -17.00 -7.83 -28.78
N ARG A 425 -17.99 -7.13 -29.34
CA ARG A 425 -18.47 -5.84 -28.81
C ARG A 425 -19.14 -5.97 -27.45
N ASP A 426 -19.95 -7.00 -27.26
CA ASP A 426 -20.64 -7.24 -25.99
C ASP A 426 -19.65 -7.55 -24.87
N ARG A 427 -18.61 -8.36 -25.16
CA ARG A 427 -17.48 -8.60 -24.24
C ARG A 427 -16.68 -7.31 -24.00
N LEU A 428 -16.28 -6.58 -25.04
CA LEU A 428 -15.57 -5.31 -24.85
C LEU A 428 -16.38 -4.30 -24.02
N ALA A 429 -17.70 -4.26 -24.20
CA ALA A 429 -18.60 -3.42 -23.44
C ALA A 429 -18.70 -3.82 -21.95
N SER A 430 -18.57 -5.11 -21.62
CA SER A 430 -18.49 -5.56 -20.22
C SER A 430 -17.17 -5.15 -19.57
N PHE A 431 -16.08 -5.12 -20.34
CA PHE A 431 -14.76 -4.63 -19.93
C PHE A 431 -14.61 -3.10 -20.04
N ARG A 432 -15.74 -2.37 -20.07
CA ARG A 432 -15.86 -0.89 -20.12
C ARG A 432 -15.29 -0.22 -21.38
N PHE A 433 -14.98 -0.94 -22.45
CA PHE A 433 -14.69 -0.35 -23.75
C PHE A 433 -16.00 -0.03 -24.48
N ARG A 434 -16.35 1.25 -24.63
CA ARG A 434 -17.64 1.68 -25.23
C ARG A 434 -17.45 2.74 -26.31
N GLY A 435 -18.43 2.81 -27.22
CA GLY A 435 -18.47 3.82 -28.26
C GLY A 435 -17.23 3.75 -29.16
N ASP A 436 -16.54 4.88 -29.26
CA ASP A 436 -15.37 5.03 -30.13
C ASP A 436 -14.12 4.32 -29.60
N ASP A 437 -14.09 3.98 -28.30
CA ASP A 437 -12.95 3.25 -27.72
C ASP A 437 -12.70 1.95 -28.44
N VAL A 438 -13.77 1.28 -28.87
CA VAL A 438 -13.76 -0.02 -29.53
C VAL A 438 -13.02 0.00 -30.88
N PHE A 439 -12.83 1.18 -31.48
CA PHE A 439 -12.09 1.37 -32.74
C PHE A 439 -10.64 1.84 -32.54
N LYS A 440 -10.22 2.12 -31.31
CA LYS A 440 -8.83 2.49 -31.00
C LYS A 440 -7.89 1.33 -31.31
N SER A 441 -6.67 1.67 -31.76
CA SER A 441 -5.61 0.69 -31.93
C SER A 441 -4.98 0.34 -30.58
N VAL A 442 -4.55 -0.92 -30.43
CA VAL A 442 -3.93 -1.42 -29.20
C VAL A 442 -2.68 -0.61 -28.82
N SER A 443 -1.94 -0.09 -29.79
CA SER A 443 -0.77 0.78 -29.61
C SER A 443 -1.03 2.08 -28.85
N THR A 444 -2.28 2.59 -28.89
CA THR A 444 -2.66 3.85 -28.23
C THR A 444 -3.17 3.64 -26.81
N LEU A 445 -3.38 2.39 -26.40
CA LEU A 445 -3.93 2.04 -25.10
C LEU A 445 -2.89 2.27 -24.00
N SER A 446 -3.36 2.84 -22.89
CA SER A 446 -2.60 2.88 -21.65
C SER A 446 -2.35 1.46 -21.11
N GLY A 447 -1.34 1.29 -20.25
CA GLY A 447 -1.05 -0.02 -19.64
C GLY A 447 -2.26 -0.64 -18.95
N GLY A 448 -3.09 0.16 -18.27
CA GLY A 448 -4.33 -0.34 -17.68
C GLY A 448 -5.39 -0.77 -18.68
N GLU A 449 -5.54 -0.04 -19.80
CA GLU A 449 -6.39 -0.49 -20.90
C GLU A 449 -5.88 -1.77 -21.56
N GLN A 450 -4.56 -1.93 -21.69
CA GLN A 450 -3.94 -3.16 -22.18
C GLN A 450 -4.24 -4.35 -21.25
N SER A 451 -4.12 -4.18 -19.93
CA SER A 451 -4.49 -5.18 -18.93
C SER A 451 -5.96 -5.56 -18.99
N ARG A 452 -6.86 -4.57 -19.15
CA ARG A 452 -8.29 -4.82 -19.32
C ARG A 452 -8.59 -5.62 -20.58
N LEU A 453 -7.97 -5.27 -21.71
CA LEU A 453 -8.14 -5.99 -22.95
C LEU A 453 -7.63 -7.43 -22.82
N ARG A 454 -6.45 -7.63 -22.23
CA ARG A 454 -5.89 -8.97 -22.05
C ARG A 454 -6.76 -9.82 -21.12
N LEU A 455 -7.24 -9.28 -20.01
CA LEU A 455 -8.21 -9.96 -19.16
C LEU A 455 -9.51 -10.28 -19.91
N CYS A 456 -10.00 -9.40 -20.78
CA CYS A 456 -11.16 -9.68 -21.64
C CYS A 456 -10.95 -10.92 -22.53
N MET A 457 -9.72 -11.10 -23.02
CA MET A 457 -9.34 -12.29 -23.79
C MET A 457 -9.20 -13.54 -22.91
N LEU A 458 -8.74 -13.40 -21.67
CA LEU A 458 -8.50 -14.52 -20.75
C LEU A 458 -9.76 -14.99 -20.02
N MET A 459 -10.77 -14.13 -19.85
CA MET A 459 -11.99 -14.44 -19.11
C MET A 459 -13.00 -15.25 -19.98
N ASP A 460 -12.50 -16.11 -20.86
CA ASP A 460 -13.33 -17.06 -21.63
C ASP A 460 -13.74 -18.25 -20.74
N SER A 461 -14.95 -18.77 -20.96
CA SER A 461 -15.57 -19.88 -20.19
C SER A 461 -14.77 -21.19 -20.18
N LYS A 462 -13.70 -21.28 -20.97
CA LYS A 462 -12.81 -22.44 -21.05
C LYS A 462 -11.67 -22.41 -20.05
N ILE A 463 -11.33 -21.25 -19.47
CA ILE A 463 -10.18 -21.10 -18.56
C ILE A 463 -10.59 -21.35 -17.12
N ASN A 464 -9.95 -22.31 -16.46
CA ASN A 464 -10.24 -22.74 -15.09
C ASN A 464 -9.04 -22.64 -14.12
N LEU A 465 -7.87 -22.25 -14.64
CA LEU A 465 -6.74 -21.77 -13.86
C LEU A 465 -6.31 -20.41 -14.39
N LEU A 466 -6.53 -19.36 -13.62
CA LEU A 466 -6.10 -18.01 -13.96
C LEU A 466 -4.78 -17.69 -13.23
N VAL A 467 -3.75 -17.40 -14.00
CA VAL A 467 -2.41 -17.03 -13.52
C VAL A 467 -2.18 -15.55 -13.78
N LEU A 468 -1.92 -14.78 -12.73
CA LEU A 468 -1.71 -13.33 -12.81
C LEU A 468 -0.32 -12.95 -12.28
N ASP A 469 0.56 -12.39 -13.11
CA ASP A 469 1.88 -11.89 -12.68
C ASP A 469 1.84 -10.37 -12.51
N GLU A 470 1.86 -9.89 -11.25
CA GLU A 470 1.77 -8.48 -10.84
C GLU A 470 0.67 -7.67 -11.56
N PRO A 471 -0.59 -8.13 -11.52
CA PRO A 471 -1.63 -7.59 -12.38
C PRO A 471 -2.04 -6.15 -12.02
N THR A 472 -1.80 -5.73 -10.78
CA THR A 472 -2.14 -4.40 -10.25
C THR A 472 -1.03 -3.36 -10.46
N ASN A 473 0.14 -3.77 -10.94
CA ASN A 473 1.26 -2.85 -11.11
C ASN A 473 0.96 -1.83 -12.22
N HIS A 474 1.34 -0.57 -12.01
CA HIS A 474 1.07 0.56 -12.92
C HIS A 474 -0.41 0.85 -13.26
N LEU A 475 -1.36 0.21 -12.56
CA LEU A 475 -2.78 0.53 -12.67
C LEU A 475 -3.16 1.69 -11.75
N ASP A 476 -4.04 2.56 -12.24
CA ASP A 476 -4.71 3.53 -11.37
C ASP A 476 -5.74 2.84 -10.46
N ILE A 477 -6.17 3.56 -9.42
CA ILE A 477 -7.11 3.04 -8.42
C ILE A 477 -8.39 2.52 -9.08
N ASP A 478 -8.93 3.25 -10.07
CA ASP A 478 -10.15 2.85 -10.81
C ASP A 478 -9.95 1.54 -11.58
N SER A 479 -8.80 1.36 -12.26
CA SER A 479 -8.50 0.12 -12.98
C SER A 479 -8.23 -1.05 -12.03
N ARG A 480 -7.63 -0.80 -10.86
CA ARG A 480 -7.45 -1.81 -9.80
C ARG A 480 -8.78 -2.29 -9.25
N GLU A 481 -9.67 -1.37 -8.87
CA GLU A 481 -11.02 -1.72 -8.39
C GLU A 481 -11.77 -2.56 -9.42
N TRP A 482 -11.70 -2.15 -10.68
CA TRP A 482 -12.31 -2.91 -11.77
C TRP A 482 -11.72 -4.33 -11.91
N MET A 483 -10.41 -4.48 -11.81
CA MET A 483 -9.76 -5.78 -11.90
C MET A 483 -10.15 -6.68 -10.73
N GLU A 484 -10.26 -6.12 -9.54
CA GLU A 484 -10.79 -6.83 -8.38
C GLU A 484 -12.24 -7.25 -8.58
N GLU A 485 -13.11 -6.41 -9.15
CA GLU A 485 -14.50 -6.79 -9.48
C GLU A 485 -14.51 -7.99 -10.44
N ALA A 486 -13.67 -7.96 -11.47
CA ALA A 486 -13.56 -9.04 -12.45
C ALA A 486 -13.03 -10.35 -11.83
N VAL A 487 -12.02 -10.27 -10.97
CA VAL A 487 -11.45 -11.45 -10.29
C VAL A 487 -12.38 -11.98 -9.19
N ALA A 488 -13.15 -11.11 -8.52
CA ALA A 488 -14.08 -11.52 -7.47
C ALA A 488 -15.17 -12.45 -7.99
N GLU A 489 -15.69 -12.17 -9.18
CA GLU A 489 -16.72 -12.98 -9.84
C GLU A 489 -16.14 -14.26 -10.50
N TYR A 490 -14.81 -14.42 -10.55
CA TYR A 490 -14.17 -15.64 -11.06
C TYR A 490 -14.17 -16.76 -10.00
N GLY A 491 -14.89 -17.85 -10.29
CA GLY A 491 -15.03 -19.01 -9.41
C GLY A 491 -14.00 -20.14 -9.61
N GLY A 492 -13.04 -20.00 -10.53
CA GLY A 492 -12.01 -21.01 -10.81
C GLY A 492 -10.78 -20.90 -9.90
N ASN A 493 -9.74 -21.67 -10.22
CA ASN A 493 -8.46 -21.60 -9.52
C ASN A 493 -7.73 -20.33 -9.87
N LEU A 494 -7.23 -19.61 -8.88
CA LEU A 494 -6.50 -18.38 -9.07
C LEU A 494 -5.09 -18.53 -8.48
N LEU A 495 -4.06 -18.36 -9.30
CA LEU A 495 -2.69 -18.23 -8.85
C LEU A 495 -2.21 -16.83 -9.22
N PHE A 496 -1.84 -16.01 -8.24
CA PHE A 496 -1.41 -14.66 -8.53
C PHE A 496 -0.15 -14.27 -7.75
N VAL A 497 0.72 -13.54 -8.43
CA VAL A 497 1.83 -12.80 -7.82
C VAL A 497 1.37 -11.36 -7.72
N SER A 498 1.35 -10.81 -6.51
CA SER A 498 1.01 -9.40 -6.30
C SER A 498 1.80 -8.86 -5.12
N HIS A 499 2.12 -7.58 -5.18
CA HIS A 499 2.62 -6.80 -4.06
C HIS A 499 1.50 -5.95 -3.42
N ASP A 500 0.31 -5.93 -4.01
CA ASP A 500 -0.84 -5.21 -3.50
C ASP A 500 -1.52 -5.98 -2.36
N ARG A 501 -1.31 -5.51 -1.13
CA ARG A 501 -1.84 -6.13 0.09
C ARG A 501 -3.36 -6.14 0.14
N TYR A 502 -4.03 -5.14 -0.44
CA TYR A 502 -5.48 -5.12 -0.51
C TYR A 502 -6.00 -6.23 -1.42
N PHE A 503 -5.36 -6.41 -2.58
CA PHE A 503 -5.68 -7.49 -3.51
C PHE A 503 -5.42 -8.87 -2.87
N ILE A 504 -4.28 -9.03 -2.19
CA ILE A 504 -3.94 -10.29 -1.51
C ILE A 504 -4.95 -10.58 -0.40
N GLU A 505 -5.23 -9.63 0.50
CA GLU A 505 -6.16 -9.83 1.62
C GLU A 505 -7.56 -10.21 1.17
N LYS A 506 -8.02 -9.63 0.05
CA LYS A 506 -9.38 -9.83 -0.46
C LYS A 506 -9.57 -11.17 -1.17
N PHE A 507 -8.53 -11.72 -1.82
CA PHE A 507 -8.65 -12.91 -2.67
C PHE A 507 -7.87 -14.13 -2.19
N ALA A 508 -6.80 -13.97 -1.42
CA ALA A 508 -5.97 -15.08 -1.00
C ALA A 508 -6.68 -15.94 0.05
N THR A 509 -6.83 -17.22 -0.29
CA THR A 509 -7.25 -18.28 0.66
C THR A 509 -6.06 -19.12 1.14
N ARG A 510 -4.94 -19.01 0.43
CA ARG A 510 -3.69 -19.71 0.67
C ARG A 510 -2.54 -18.81 0.22
N VAL A 511 -1.45 -18.81 0.98
CA VAL A 511 -0.27 -17.98 0.75
C VAL A 511 0.93 -18.90 0.58
N TRP A 512 1.61 -18.75 -0.55
CA TRP A 512 2.89 -19.38 -0.85
C TRP A 512 3.99 -18.36 -0.72
N MET A 513 4.80 -18.46 0.32
CA MET A 513 5.93 -17.56 0.54
C MET A 513 7.22 -18.21 0.06
N LEU A 514 7.81 -17.66 -1.00
CA LEU A 514 9.09 -18.10 -1.55
C LEU A 514 10.24 -17.34 -0.87
N GLU A 515 10.88 -17.99 0.11
CA GLU A 515 12.04 -17.49 0.88
C GLU A 515 13.14 -18.56 0.90
N ASP A 516 14.41 -18.15 0.80
CA ASP A 516 15.58 -19.04 0.88
C ASP A 516 15.53 -20.29 -0.01
N GLY A 517 14.91 -20.16 -1.20
CA GLY A 517 14.78 -21.24 -2.17
C GLY A 517 13.76 -22.33 -1.82
N LYS A 518 12.88 -22.08 -0.85
CA LYS A 518 11.77 -22.95 -0.46
C LYS A 518 10.45 -22.19 -0.45
N ILE A 519 9.37 -22.90 -0.74
CA ILE A 519 8.02 -22.34 -0.62
C ILE A 519 7.43 -22.79 0.72
N GLN A 520 7.14 -21.82 1.58
CA GLN A 520 6.33 -22.05 2.77
C GLN A 520 4.86 -21.92 2.38
N ASP A 521 4.13 -23.00 2.61
CA ASP A 521 2.71 -23.08 2.31
C ASP A 521 1.87 -22.81 3.56
N PHE A 522 1.07 -21.74 3.51
CA PHE A 522 0.17 -21.35 4.59
C PHE A 522 -1.27 -21.30 4.09
N ARG A 523 -2.18 -22.01 4.77
CA ARG A 523 -3.61 -21.98 4.48
C ARG A 523 -4.30 -21.01 5.44
N GLY A 524 -4.87 -19.94 4.89
CA GLY A 524 -5.46 -18.85 5.66
C GLY A 524 -5.39 -17.53 4.91
N THR A 525 -5.94 -16.48 5.51
CA THR A 525 -5.90 -15.13 4.94
C THR A 525 -4.53 -14.49 5.12
N TYR A 526 -4.28 -13.38 4.42
CA TYR A 526 -3.00 -12.69 4.52
C TYR A 526 -2.79 -12.02 5.89
N GLY A 527 -3.85 -11.49 6.52
CA GLY A 527 -3.81 -11.02 7.91
C GLY A 527 -3.40 -12.11 8.91
N GLU A 528 -3.93 -13.32 8.77
CA GLU A 528 -3.55 -14.48 9.60
C GLU A 528 -2.09 -14.89 9.37
N PHE A 529 -1.64 -14.88 8.12
CA PHE A 529 -0.25 -15.14 7.74
C PHE A 529 0.71 -14.13 8.37
N ARG A 530 0.38 -12.83 8.35
CA ARG A 530 1.17 -11.77 9.00
C ARG A 530 1.27 -11.98 10.50
N ALA A 531 0.14 -12.20 11.18
CA ALA A 531 0.12 -12.46 12.62
C ALA A 531 0.88 -13.75 13.00
N TRP A 532 0.87 -14.75 12.13
CA TRP A 532 1.69 -15.95 12.29
C TRP A 532 3.19 -15.64 12.12
N ARG A 533 3.60 -14.87 11.11
CA ARG A 533 5.01 -14.44 10.92
C ARG A 533 5.52 -13.62 12.09
N GLU A 534 4.74 -12.67 12.60
CA GLU A 534 5.13 -11.85 13.75
C GLU A 534 5.37 -12.71 14.99
N ARG A 535 4.47 -13.66 15.27
CA ARG A 535 4.65 -14.63 16.36
C ARG A 535 5.90 -15.48 16.17
N GLN A 536 6.17 -15.95 14.95
CA GLN A 536 7.39 -16.70 14.64
C GLN A 536 8.66 -15.84 14.82
N ALA A 537 8.63 -14.58 14.42
CA ALA A 537 9.74 -13.65 14.61
C ALA A 537 10.00 -13.37 16.10
N GLN A 538 8.93 -13.17 16.88
CA GLN A 538 9.02 -13.01 18.33
C GLN A 538 9.58 -14.25 19.02
N LEU A 539 9.13 -15.46 18.62
CA LEU A 539 9.65 -16.72 19.14
C LEU A 539 11.14 -16.91 18.78
N LYS A 540 11.54 -16.60 17.55
CA LYS A 540 12.95 -16.65 17.11
C LYS A 540 13.81 -15.61 17.84
N ASN A 541 13.29 -14.42 18.11
CA ASN A 541 13.99 -13.38 18.86
C ASN A 541 14.09 -13.73 20.36
N ALA A 542 13.04 -14.32 20.95
CA ALA A 542 13.07 -14.85 22.30
C ALA A 542 14.08 -16.01 22.42
N ALA A 543 14.12 -16.92 21.44
CA ALA A 543 15.13 -17.97 21.37
C ALA A 543 16.55 -17.40 21.20
N LYS A 544 16.77 -16.42 20.31
CA LYS A 544 18.09 -15.75 20.15
C LYS A 544 18.51 -14.98 21.40
N ALA A 545 17.58 -14.39 22.15
CA ALA A 545 17.85 -13.75 23.42
C ALA A 545 18.27 -14.76 24.52
N GLN A 546 17.79 -16.01 24.44
CA GLN A 546 18.22 -17.10 25.32
C GLN A 546 19.57 -17.73 24.91
N VAL A 547 20.05 -17.53 23.67
CA VAL A 547 21.34 -18.09 23.18
C VAL A 547 22.50 -17.09 23.23
N GLN A 548 22.35 -15.90 23.82
CA GLN A 548 23.54 -15.11 24.18
C GLN A 548 24.36 -15.87 25.23
N PRO A 549 25.66 -16.10 25.02
CA PRO A 549 26.47 -16.83 25.97
C PRO A 549 26.56 -16.02 27.26
N GLU A 550 25.95 -16.51 28.33
CA GLU A 550 26.25 -16.04 29.68
C GLU A 550 27.77 -16.08 29.86
N LYS A 551 28.37 -14.92 30.11
CA LYS A 551 29.75 -14.81 30.59
C LYS A 551 29.93 -15.81 31.74
N PRO A 552 31.06 -16.53 31.82
CA PRO A 552 31.22 -17.58 32.82
C PRO A 552 31.10 -16.96 34.22
N LYS A 553 29.95 -17.18 34.86
CA LYS A 553 29.81 -16.95 36.30
C LYS A 553 30.73 -17.95 36.97
N VAL A 554 31.70 -17.39 37.67
CA VAL A 554 32.60 -18.09 38.58
C VAL A 554 31.77 -19.08 39.41
N GLU A 555 32.18 -20.34 39.40
CA GLU A 555 31.67 -21.39 40.28
C GLU A 555 31.81 -20.96 41.74
N GLU A 556 30.75 -20.40 42.31
CA GLU A 556 30.59 -20.39 43.76
C GLU A 556 30.01 -21.73 44.21
N LYS A 557 30.86 -22.47 44.93
CA LYS A 557 30.54 -23.73 45.60
C LYS A 557 29.19 -23.68 46.32
N PRO A 558 28.43 -24.79 46.34
CA PRO A 558 27.06 -24.82 46.83
C PRO A 558 27.02 -24.55 48.33
N LYS A 559 26.43 -23.43 48.74
CA LYS A 559 25.99 -23.25 50.13
C LYS A 559 24.73 -24.07 50.34
N ARG A 560 24.90 -25.26 50.93
CA ARG A 560 23.83 -26.03 51.55
C ARG A 560 23.25 -25.25 52.72
N SER A 561 22.00 -24.79 52.60
CA SER A 561 21.02 -24.74 53.69
C SER A 561 19.64 -24.28 53.20
N GLY A 562 18.64 -25.17 53.20
CA GLY A 562 17.24 -24.78 53.41
C GLY A 562 16.23 -24.85 52.23
N GLY A 563 16.49 -25.59 51.14
CA GLY A 563 15.70 -25.52 49.91
C GLY A 563 14.18 -25.78 50.01
N THR A 564 13.70 -26.68 50.88
CA THR A 564 12.26 -27.03 50.90
C THR A 564 11.40 -26.12 51.79
N LYS A 565 11.96 -25.56 52.89
CA LYS A 565 11.17 -24.73 53.82
C LYS A 565 10.90 -23.31 53.30
N GLU A 566 11.80 -22.79 52.48
CA GLU A 566 11.66 -21.44 51.91
C GLU A 566 10.66 -21.45 50.75
N LEU A 567 10.70 -22.49 49.91
CA LEU A 567 9.69 -22.77 48.88
C LEU A 567 8.30 -23.02 49.50
N GLU A 568 8.21 -23.79 50.60
CA GLU A 568 6.93 -23.98 51.32
C GLU A 568 6.36 -22.65 51.84
N LYS A 569 7.22 -21.72 52.26
CA LYS A 569 6.80 -20.39 52.72
C LYS A 569 6.32 -19.52 51.55
N GLN A 570 6.97 -19.62 50.40
CA GLN A 570 6.59 -18.88 49.19
C GLN A 570 5.27 -19.38 48.61
N VAL A 571 5.05 -20.71 48.55
CA VAL A 571 3.76 -21.30 48.14
C VAL A 571 2.64 -20.85 49.07
N ARG A 572 2.83 -20.92 50.40
CA ARG A 572 1.82 -20.41 51.36
C ARG A 572 1.55 -18.91 51.22
N SER A 573 2.55 -18.12 50.84
CA SER A 573 2.32 -16.68 50.62
C SER A 573 1.53 -16.41 49.35
N ALA A 574 1.75 -17.21 48.30
CA ALA A 574 0.98 -17.14 47.06
C ALA A 574 -0.46 -17.62 47.27
N GLU A 575 -0.68 -18.71 48.03
CA GLU A 575 -2.02 -19.19 48.41
C GLU A 575 -2.83 -18.11 49.13
N ARG A 576 -2.21 -17.43 50.11
CA ARG A 576 -2.86 -16.33 50.84
C ARG A 576 -3.15 -15.11 49.97
N ALA A 577 -2.33 -14.86 48.96
CA ALA A 577 -2.55 -13.77 48.03
C ALA A 577 -3.74 -14.07 47.12
N VAL A 578 -3.86 -15.30 46.62
CA VAL A 578 -5.00 -15.78 45.85
C VAL A 578 -6.28 -15.72 46.69
N GLU A 579 -6.28 -16.28 47.90
CA GLU A 579 -7.44 -16.27 48.81
C GLU A 579 -7.91 -14.84 49.12
N LYS A 580 -6.98 -13.90 49.33
CA LYS A 580 -7.33 -12.50 49.57
C LYS A 580 -7.93 -11.82 48.34
N ALA A 581 -7.43 -12.14 47.14
CA ALA A 581 -7.96 -11.62 45.89
C ALA A 581 -9.38 -12.19 45.61
N GLU A 582 -9.61 -13.47 45.87
CA GLU A 582 -10.94 -14.10 45.73
C GLU A 582 -11.97 -13.47 46.67
N ILE A 583 -11.62 -13.26 47.94
CA ILE A 583 -12.51 -12.58 48.90
C ILE A 583 -12.84 -11.16 48.41
N ARG A 584 -11.85 -10.44 47.87
CA ARG A 584 -12.09 -9.08 47.37
C ARG A 584 -12.96 -9.06 46.11
N LEU A 585 -12.86 -10.09 45.26
CA LEU A 585 -13.72 -10.28 44.09
C LEU A 585 -15.18 -10.52 44.51
N ASP A 586 -15.39 -11.34 45.54
CA ASP A 586 -16.72 -11.61 46.12
C ASP A 586 -17.33 -10.38 46.80
N GLU A 587 -16.50 -9.55 47.45
CA GLU A 587 -16.92 -8.25 47.97
C GLU A 587 -17.34 -7.30 46.84
N LEU A 588 -16.52 -7.17 45.79
CA LEU A 588 -16.81 -6.30 44.65
C LEU A 588 -18.06 -6.72 43.87
N THR A 589 -18.32 -8.02 43.76
CA THR A 589 -19.55 -8.53 43.14
C THR A 589 -20.77 -8.21 43.99
N SER A 590 -20.68 -8.33 45.31
CA SER A 590 -21.73 -7.91 46.24
C SER A 590 -21.97 -6.39 46.22
N GLU A 591 -20.91 -5.59 46.11
CA GLU A 591 -20.98 -4.12 45.98
C GLU A 591 -21.62 -3.70 44.64
N LEU A 592 -21.32 -4.42 43.55
CA LEU A 592 -21.96 -4.24 42.23
C LEU A 592 -23.47 -4.53 42.27
N GLU A 593 -23.87 -5.61 42.93
CA GLU A 593 -25.30 -5.94 43.10
C GLU A 593 -26.03 -4.87 43.92
N ALA A 594 -25.38 -4.31 44.94
CA ALA A 594 -25.93 -3.21 45.74
C ALA A 594 -25.95 -1.86 45.00
N ALA A 595 -25.02 -1.63 44.07
CA ALA A 595 -24.88 -0.39 43.31
C ALA A 595 -25.70 -0.36 42.00
N ALA A 596 -26.55 -1.35 41.74
CA ALA A 596 -27.31 -1.51 40.49
C ALA A 596 -28.16 -0.29 40.05
N SER A 597 -28.47 0.63 40.98
CA SER A 597 -29.22 1.86 40.68
C SER A 597 -28.37 3.08 40.32
N ASP A 598 -27.04 3.02 40.47
CA ASP A 598 -26.11 4.12 40.17
C ASP A 598 -25.13 3.71 39.07
N TYR A 599 -25.40 4.16 37.84
CA TYR A 599 -24.68 3.77 36.63
C TYR A 599 -23.19 4.13 36.68
N LEU A 600 -22.82 5.29 37.25
CA LEU A 600 -21.43 5.73 37.33
C LEU A 600 -20.63 4.86 38.30
N LYS A 601 -21.22 4.58 39.47
CA LYS A 601 -20.60 3.73 40.49
C LYS A 601 -20.50 2.27 40.05
N ALA A 602 -21.49 1.77 39.32
CA ALA A 602 -21.45 0.42 38.74
C ALA A 602 -20.33 0.28 37.70
N GLN A 603 -20.07 1.32 36.89
CA GLN A 603 -18.98 1.30 35.90
C GLN A 603 -17.60 1.27 36.58
N GLU A 604 -17.38 2.09 37.62
CA GLU A 604 -16.13 2.09 38.39
C GLU A 604 -15.85 0.73 39.05
N LEU A 605 -16.87 0.13 39.68
CA LEU A 605 -16.74 -1.20 40.31
C LEU A 605 -16.50 -2.31 39.28
N TYR A 606 -17.05 -2.18 38.06
CA TYR A 606 -16.82 -3.14 36.98
C TYR A 606 -15.37 -3.08 36.48
N GLU A 607 -14.79 -1.88 36.34
CA GLU A 607 -13.38 -1.70 35.98
C GLU A 607 -12.44 -2.22 37.08
N GLU A 608 -12.75 -1.97 38.36
CA GLU A 608 -11.97 -2.49 39.49
C GLU A 608 -12.01 -4.02 39.54
N ARG A 609 -13.20 -4.61 39.30
CA ARG A 609 -13.36 -6.06 39.19
C ARG A 609 -12.54 -6.65 38.04
N SER A 610 -12.60 -6.06 36.84
CA SER A 610 -11.85 -6.57 35.69
C SER A 610 -10.34 -6.55 35.92
N ARG A 611 -9.81 -5.50 36.58
CA ARG A 611 -8.38 -5.45 36.95
C ARG A 611 -8.01 -6.53 37.96
N LEU A 612 -8.91 -6.81 38.90
CA LEU A 612 -8.69 -7.82 39.94
C LEU A 612 -8.77 -9.25 39.38
N GLU A 613 -9.63 -9.49 38.39
CA GLU A 613 -9.67 -10.75 37.61
C GLU A 613 -8.35 -11.00 36.86
N ASP A 614 -7.77 -9.98 36.22
CA ASP A 614 -6.46 -10.07 35.57
C ASP A 614 -5.32 -10.32 36.57
N GLU A 615 -5.32 -9.64 37.72
CA GLU A 615 -4.33 -9.85 38.78
C GLU A 615 -4.42 -11.27 39.38
N LEU A 616 -5.64 -11.78 39.55
CA LEU A 616 -5.91 -13.12 40.07
C LEU A 616 -5.42 -14.21 39.10
N ALA A 617 -5.59 -14.03 37.80
CA ALA A 617 -4.99 -14.93 36.79
C ALA A 617 -3.45 -14.97 36.86
N HIS A 618 -2.81 -13.83 37.11
CA HIS A 618 -1.37 -13.76 37.31
C HIS A 618 -0.92 -14.46 38.61
N LEU A 619 -1.66 -14.28 39.71
CA LEU A 619 -1.38 -14.94 40.99
C LEU A 619 -1.53 -16.47 40.90
N TYR A 620 -2.52 -16.97 40.17
CA TYR A 620 -2.66 -18.40 39.89
C TYR A 620 -1.46 -18.96 39.13
N THR A 621 -1.02 -18.26 38.09
CA THR A 621 0.17 -18.66 37.31
C THR A 621 1.43 -18.69 38.19
N GLN A 622 1.58 -17.73 39.11
CA GLN A 622 2.69 -17.71 40.06
C GLN A 622 2.61 -18.87 41.07
N TRP A 623 1.42 -19.15 41.60
CA TRP A 623 1.22 -20.25 42.53
C TRP A 623 1.49 -21.61 41.86
N GLU A 624 1.00 -21.85 40.65
CA GLU A 624 1.26 -23.07 39.87
C GLU A 624 2.76 -23.30 39.65
N ASN A 625 3.49 -22.26 39.26
CA ASN A 625 4.94 -22.34 39.08
C ASN A 625 5.69 -22.64 40.39
N LEU A 626 5.30 -22.00 41.50
CA LEU A 626 5.91 -22.26 42.81
C LEU A 626 5.56 -23.65 43.36
N ALA A 627 4.34 -24.14 43.09
CA ALA A 627 3.89 -25.47 43.47
C ALA A 627 4.65 -26.55 42.67
N ALA A 628 4.83 -26.36 41.36
CA ALA A 628 5.62 -27.26 40.52
C ALA A 628 7.09 -27.34 40.98
N GLN A 629 7.72 -26.20 41.30
CA GLN A 629 9.08 -26.15 41.85
C GLN A 629 9.19 -26.84 43.21
N LEU A 630 8.14 -26.79 44.03
CA LEU A 630 8.10 -27.48 45.32
C LEU A 630 7.90 -28.99 45.16
N GLU A 631 7.14 -29.45 44.17
CA GLU A 631 7.02 -30.87 43.83
C GLU A 631 8.35 -31.43 43.29
N GLU A 632 9.00 -30.72 42.37
CA GLU A 632 10.34 -31.09 41.87
C GLU A 632 11.41 -31.10 42.98
N ALA A 633 11.27 -30.25 44.00
CA ALA A 633 12.18 -30.23 45.15
C ALA A 633 11.88 -31.30 46.21
N LYS A 634 10.70 -31.94 46.16
CA LYS A 634 10.26 -33.00 47.08
C LYS A 634 10.36 -34.41 46.47
N GLY A 635 10.26 -34.54 45.14
CA GLY A 635 10.55 -35.75 44.37
C GLY A 635 12.05 -35.95 44.16
#